data_AF-A0A1V6RWP4-F1
#
_entry.id   AF-A0A1V6RWP4-F1
#
_cell.length_a   1.000
_cell.length_b   1.000
_cell.length_c   1.000
_cell.angle_alpha   90.00
_cell.angle_beta   90.00
_cell.angle_gamma   90.00
#
_symmetry.space_group_name_H-M   'P 1'
#
loop_
_entity.id
_entity.type
_entity.pdbx_description
1 polymer ?
#
loop_
_entity_poly.entity_id
_entity_poly.type
_entity_poly.pdbx_seq_one_letter_code
_entity_poly.pdbx_strand_id
1 'polypeptide(L)'
;MTRFTLVSTILLVAAIASASIGVPPPESEPIEVVELPLPPVSADSASGSCNSTINPHGTGCVAQIGGGSTTETIGILAQGNFLPDGKHVIAMVTFVGAPEAPDPASIYAGEQIIIVKTDNSTFPNGDPWKCLTCGIPVLNAASRTDLLDYPQAFSDGKRILAGDNVIDCGDHKLTSPECTPDTIFMFPIRWETSADGKGEGGAIRELRLHPDSVHLGFSSFYSNNGKMGQSAYFSRLQFNPAPLTGLPLAPRYDLVNVTRLADINSMQPLSVDGDELRVNFSAITVGELRGFSGRGHEAIYIGFPWESSNIDAFAIHLQTGKIRRLTNHPEYVDPIHFSPDDEWFVIEDTRGSGRQMFMVGMRGIPPLTDLVSTSVTTATRNNGPRLFFQPFLLDHYGDRGDYFGQKLNGPGRGVPGSGDVNDPEWNAMAEPRWSPDGTQIVYWQAQTISPQYDGRNPLPCYPSTAPGGRTYRLMKAKLASRTPKNLPPVEEACDVIPWGDPYVPGSLQRGPDKPGTGDYTLKGEVAGYANVSLVNQEGNTSTSIDTVAVIYHNYSDDGITFINGWENVTSRSLSPTINHVDWYSDLVQTGEDEYLATKKTSPDGFHLELDVLRNLFNANGTLTTTISGEVYEQPLNNT
;
A
#
# COMPACT_ATOMS: atom_id res chain seq x y z
N MET A 1 -44.58 -6.03 -57.84
CA MET A 1 -44.68 -6.85 -56.62
C MET A 1 -43.34 -7.52 -56.38
N THR A 2 -42.47 -6.94 -55.55
CA THR A 2 -41.44 -7.67 -54.79
C THR A 2 -40.82 -6.68 -53.78
N ARG A 3 -41.14 -6.87 -52.50
CA ARG A 3 -40.55 -6.16 -51.37
C ARG A 3 -39.20 -6.80 -51.06
N PHE A 4 -38.15 -5.99 -50.96
CA PHE A 4 -36.90 -6.36 -50.29
C PHE A 4 -37.07 -6.10 -48.80
N THR A 5 -36.93 -7.14 -47.98
CA THR A 5 -36.91 -7.05 -46.53
C THR A 5 -35.45 -6.96 -46.08
N LEU A 6 -35.07 -5.84 -45.49
CA LEU A 6 -33.80 -5.65 -44.79
C LEU A 6 -33.90 -6.38 -43.45
N VAL A 7 -33.01 -7.34 -43.18
CA VAL A 7 -32.82 -7.91 -41.84
C VAL A 7 -31.54 -7.29 -41.28
N SER A 8 -31.69 -6.35 -40.35
CA SER A 8 -30.58 -5.86 -39.53
C SER A 8 -30.25 -6.91 -38.47
N THR A 9 -29.04 -7.46 -38.55
CA THR A 9 -28.48 -8.29 -37.48
C THR A 9 -27.84 -7.36 -36.45
N ILE A 10 -28.43 -7.28 -35.26
CA ILE A 10 -27.83 -6.63 -34.09
C ILE A 10 -26.75 -7.57 -33.56
N LEU A 11 -25.48 -7.17 -33.68
CA LEU A 11 -24.36 -7.79 -32.97
C LEU A 11 -24.34 -7.19 -31.56
N LEU A 12 -24.82 -7.97 -30.59
CA LEU A 12 -24.63 -7.70 -29.17
C LEU A 12 -23.16 -8.02 -28.85
N VAL A 13 -22.34 -6.98 -28.65
CA VAL A 13 -20.99 -7.15 -28.09
C VAL A 13 -21.16 -7.26 -26.58
N ALA A 14 -21.24 -8.48 -26.06
CA ALA A 14 -21.06 -8.73 -24.64
C ALA A 14 -19.59 -8.51 -24.32
N ALA A 15 -19.28 -7.41 -23.62
CA ALA A 15 -17.99 -7.22 -22.99
C ALA A 15 -17.91 -8.18 -21.78
N ILE A 16 -17.45 -9.40 -22.01
CA ILE A 16 -17.10 -10.32 -20.94
C ILE A 16 -15.84 -9.75 -20.28
N ALA A 17 -15.99 -9.15 -19.11
CA ALA A 17 -14.90 -8.98 -18.17
C ALA A 17 -14.28 -10.37 -17.97
N SER A 18 -13.04 -10.54 -18.41
CA SER A 18 -12.33 -11.82 -18.30
C SER A 18 -11.97 -12.07 -16.83
N ALA A 19 -12.93 -12.52 -16.04
CA ALA A 19 -12.59 -13.47 -14.99
C ALA A 19 -12.02 -14.71 -15.71
N SER A 20 -10.80 -15.12 -15.38
CA SER A 20 -10.15 -16.31 -15.93
C SER A 20 -10.80 -17.59 -15.39
N ILE A 21 -12.11 -17.72 -15.60
CA ILE A 21 -12.91 -18.88 -15.23
C ILE A 21 -12.34 -20.06 -16.04
N GLY A 22 -11.53 -20.89 -15.38
CA GLY A 22 -10.98 -22.12 -15.95
C GLY A 22 -9.46 -22.29 -15.92
N VAL A 23 -8.67 -21.32 -15.45
CA VAL A 23 -7.23 -21.58 -15.20
C VAL A 23 -7.08 -22.15 -13.79
N PRO A 24 -6.62 -23.41 -13.63
CA PRO A 24 -6.46 -24.00 -12.31
C PRO A 24 -5.45 -23.22 -11.47
N PRO A 25 -5.57 -23.23 -10.14
CA PRO A 25 -4.55 -22.72 -9.24
C PRO A 25 -3.19 -23.38 -9.49
N PRO A 26 -2.07 -22.67 -9.32
CA PRO A 26 -0.76 -23.29 -9.36
C PRO A 26 -0.55 -24.19 -8.15
N GLU A 27 0.38 -25.14 -8.26
CA GLU A 27 0.86 -25.90 -7.09
C GLU A 27 1.60 -24.99 -6.12
N SER A 28 1.55 -25.32 -4.82
CA SER A 28 2.30 -24.60 -3.80
C SER A 28 3.80 -24.68 -4.04
N GLU A 29 4.48 -23.54 -3.96
CA GLU A 29 5.92 -23.42 -4.07
C GLU A 29 6.62 -23.94 -2.80
N PRO A 30 7.75 -24.64 -2.90
CA PRO A 30 8.62 -24.90 -1.75
C PRO A 30 9.36 -23.60 -1.35
N ILE A 31 9.08 -23.09 -0.15
CA ILE A 31 9.61 -21.81 0.33
C ILE A 31 10.52 -22.04 1.54
N GLU A 32 11.75 -21.54 1.45
CA GLU A 32 12.69 -21.45 2.56
C GLU A 32 12.77 -19.99 3.04
N VAL A 33 12.51 -19.74 4.31
CA VAL A 33 12.56 -18.38 4.87
C VAL A 33 13.69 -18.28 5.89
N VAL A 34 14.49 -17.21 5.76
CA VAL A 34 15.58 -16.88 6.67
C VAL A 34 15.50 -15.42 7.10
N GLU A 35 15.96 -15.13 8.31
CA GLU A 35 16.18 -13.76 8.78
C GLU A 35 17.53 -13.24 8.24
N LEU A 36 17.52 -12.04 7.67
CA LEU A 36 18.72 -11.34 7.20
C LEU A 36 19.39 -10.58 8.36
N PRO A 37 20.74 -10.48 8.35
CA PRO A 37 21.45 -9.84 9.43
C PRO A 37 21.26 -8.32 9.41
N LEU A 38 21.01 -7.75 10.59
CA LEU A 38 20.94 -6.30 10.82
C LEU A 38 22.10 -5.87 11.74
N PRO A 39 22.40 -4.56 11.82
CA PRO A 39 23.41 -4.06 12.76
C PRO A 39 23.16 -4.51 14.21
N PRO A 40 24.20 -4.53 15.07
CA PRO A 40 24.05 -4.80 16.50
C PRO A 40 23.04 -3.84 17.15
N VAL A 41 22.46 -4.27 18.26
CA VAL A 41 21.39 -3.53 18.95
C VAL A 41 21.93 -2.78 20.16
N SER A 42 21.52 -1.53 20.34
CA SER A 42 21.63 -0.81 21.62
C SER A 42 20.25 -0.62 22.23
N ALA A 43 20.11 -0.96 23.51
CA ALA A 43 18.89 -0.74 24.28
C ALA A 43 18.75 0.71 24.79
N ASP A 44 19.85 1.49 24.76
CA ASP A 44 19.90 2.88 25.20
C ASP A 44 20.30 3.77 24.01
N SER A 45 19.61 4.89 23.83
CA SER A 45 19.91 5.87 22.79
C SER A 45 20.90 6.95 23.23
N ALA A 46 21.32 6.97 24.50
CA ALA A 46 22.27 7.93 25.03
C ALA A 46 23.62 7.87 24.29
N SER A 47 24.22 9.04 24.07
CA SER A 47 25.49 9.17 23.34
C SER A 47 26.58 8.26 23.90
N GLY A 48 27.21 7.48 23.03
CA GLY A 48 28.25 6.50 23.37
C GLY A 48 27.75 5.17 23.97
N SER A 49 26.44 4.95 24.07
CA SER A 49 25.90 3.66 24.51
C SER A 49 26.25 2.53 23.54
N CYS A 50 26.31 2.82 22.23
CA CYS A 50 26.87 1.93 21.22
C CYS A 50 28.41 1.98 21.29
N ASN A 51 28.98 1.17 22.17
CA ASN A 51 30.41 1.08 22.39
C ASN A 51 31.01 -0.21 21.79
N SER A 52 32.34 -0.33 21.84
CA SER A 52 33.09 -1.46 21.28
C SER A 52 32.79 -2.82 21.92
N THR A 53 32.10 -2.86 23.06
CA THR A 53 31.62 -4.12 23.66
C THR A 53 30.37 -4.63 22.94
N ILE A 54 29.51 -3.72 22.48
CA ILE A 54 28.28 -4.04 21.74
C ILE A 54 28.58 -4.22 20.25
N ASN A 55 29.31 -3.27 19.66
CA ASN A 55 29.75 -3.33 18.29
C ASN A 55 31.28 -3.15 18.21
N PRO A 56 32.07 -4.25 18.24
CA PRO A 56 33.53 -4.20 18.14
C PRO A 56 34.05 -3.58 16.85
N HIS A 57 33.25 -3.56 15.77
CA HIS A 57 33.63 -2.98 14.49
C HIS A 57 33.43 -1.46 14.44
N GLY A 58 32.76 -0.87 15.44
CA GLY A 58 32.55 0.57 15.52
C GLY A 58 31.62 1.11 14.42
N THR A 59 30.75 0.26 13.86
CA THR A 59 29.85 0.60 12.77
C THR A 59 28.47 1.07 13.25
N GLY A 60 28.30 1.40 14.53
CA GLY A 60 27.01 1.87 15.07
C GLY A 60 26.05 0.74 15.43
N CYS A 61 24.97 1.09 16.14
CA CYS A 61 23.99 0.14 16.65
C CYS A 61 22.58 0.64 16.34
N VAL A 62 21.65 -0.25 16.03
CA VAL A 62 20.23 0.09 15.84
C VAL A 62 19.46 0.01 17.15
N ALA A 63 18.32 0.72 17.24
CA ALA A 63 17.49 0.72 18.44
C ALA A 63 16.88 -0.65 18.73
N GLN A 64 16.80 -1.04 20.00
CA GLN A 64 16.14 -2.31 20.38
C GLN A 64 14.64 -2.28 20.10
N ILE A 65 13.96 -1.21 20.47
CA ILE A 65 12.51 -1.08 20.31
C ILE A 65 12.22 -0.16 19.13
N GLY A 66 11.45 -0.67 18.17
CA GLY A 66 11.16 0.01 16.92
C GLY A 66 10.26 -0.80 15.99
N GLY A 67 10.28 -0.43 14.71
CA GLY A 67 9.55 -1.16 13.67
C GLY A 67 8.12 -0.68 13.44
N GLY A 68 7.78 0.54 13.87
CA GLY A 68 6.54 1.22 13.50
C GLY A 68 6.77 2.21 12.36
N SER A 69 5.71 2.54 11.61
CA SER A 69 5.73 3.62 10.60
C SER A 69 5.54 5.02 11.21
N THR A 70 5.63 5.16 12.54
CA THR A 70 5.40 6.42 13.24
C THR A 70 6.67 6.95 13.90
N THR A 71 6.77 8.27 13.94
CA THR A 71 7.84 9.02 14.62
C THR A 71 7.82 8.88 16.15
N GLU A 72 6.84 8.17 16.70
CA GLU A 72 6.70 7.92 18.15
C GLU A 72 7.56 6.74 18.61
N THR A 73 8.17 6.01 17.68
CA THR A 73 9.09 4.90 17.96
C THR A 73 10.55 5.36 17.89
N ILE A 74 11.41 4.79 18.76
CA ILE A 74 12.83 5.19 18.86
C ILE A 74 13.65 4.69 17.64
N GLY A 75 13.18 3.65 16.94
CA GLY A 75 13.83 3.16 15.74
C GLY A 75 12.85 2.72 14.66
N ILE A 76 13.15 3.12 13.42
CA ILE A 76 12.42 2.72 12.23
C ILE A 76 13.31 1.75 11.44
N LEU A 77 12.69 0.67 10.97
CA LEU A 77 13.20 -0.16 9.89
C LEU A 77 12.26 0.05 8.71
N ALA A 78 12.78 0.33 7.53
CA ALA A 78 12.02 0.20 6.29
C ALA A 78 12.88 -0.57 5.30
N GLN A 79 12.43 -1.75 4.89
CA GLN A 79 13.15 -2.51 3.88
C GLN A 79 12.95 -1.87 2.49
N GLY A 80 13.95 -2.04 1.65
CA GLY A 80 13.90 -1.70 0.23
C GLY A 80 13.87 -2.94 -0.64
N ASN A 81 14.14 -2.75 -1.92
CA ASN A 81 14.32 -3.85 -2.86
C ASN A 81 15.74 -4.41 -2.87
N PHE A 82 15.94 -5.44 -3.68
CA PHE A 82 17.26 -5.95 -3.99
C PHE A 82 18.01 -4.97 -4.90
N LEU A 83 19.32 -4.88 -4.71
CA LEU A 83 20.19 -4.32 -5.75
C LEU A 83 20.15 -5.21 -7.01
N PRO A 84 20.51 -4.69 -8.20
CA PRO A 84 20.42 -5.44 -9.46
C PRO A 84 21.23 -6.74 -9.52
N ASP A 85 22.18 -6.95 -8.60
CA ASP A 85 22.93 -8.21 -8.49
C ASP A 85 22.17 -9.33 -7.78
N GLY A 86 21.00 -9.05 -7.19
CA GLY A 86 20.17 -10.00 -6.46
C GLY A 86 20.79 -10.54 -5.17
N LYS A 87 21.92 -9.97 -4.72
CA LYS A 87 22.71 -10.46 -3.57
C LYS A 87 22.70 -9.50 -2.39
N HIS A 88 22.23 -8.28 -2.59
CA HIS A 88 22.14 -7.26 -1.54
C HIS A 88 20.72 -6.70 -1.48
N VAL A 89 20.27 -6.42 -0.26
CA VAL A 89 18.96 -5.81 0.01
C VAL A 89 19.20 -4.44 0.64
N ILE A 90 18.48 -3.43 0.18
CA ILE A 90 18.54 -2.10 0.78
C ILE A 90 17.64 -2.08 2.03
N ALA A 91 18.05 -1.37 3.07
CA ALA A 91 17.18 -1.05 4.18
C ALA A 91 17.49 0.35 4.72
N MET A 92 16.47 1.07 5.14
CA MET A 92 16.59 2.22 6.02
C MET A 92 16.56 1.72 7.46
N VAL A 93 17.49 2.19 8.28
CA VAL A 93 17.57 1.88 9.72
C VAL A 93 17.83 3.16 10.53
N THR A 94 17.28 3.22 11.74
CA THR A 94 17.68 4.23 12.73
C THR A 94 18.81 3.69 13.61
N PHE A 95 19.98 4.29 13.47
CA PHE A 95 21.11 4.06 14.37
C PHE A 95 21.03 4.98 15.59
N VAL A 96 21.35 4.44 16.76
CA VAL A 96 21.27 5.11 18.06
C VAL A 96 22.54 4.90 18.88
N GLY A 97 22.78 5.78 19.85
CA GLY A 97 23.86 5.60 20.82
C GLY A 97 25.27 5.81 20.27
N ALA A 98 25.40 6.38 19.06
CA ALA A 98 26.70 6.78 18.52
C ALA A 98 27.39 7.77 19.49
N PRO A 99 28.72 7.71 19.64
CA PRO A 99 29.46 8.71 20.43
C PRO A 99 29.40 10.10 19.78
N GLU A 100 29.56 11.15 20.56
CA GLU A 100 29.67 12.52 20.03
C GLU A 100 30.93 12.71 19.16
N ALA A 101 30.83 13.64 18.21
CA ALA A 101 32.01 14.12 17.48
C ALA A 101 33.07 14.66 18.48
N PRO A 102 34.38 14.45 18.22
CA PRO A 102 34.99 14.01 16.97
C PRO A 102 35.23 12.50 16.85
N ASP A 103 34.56 11.66 17.64
CA ASP A 103 34.70 10.20 17.50
C ASP A 103 34.30 9.75 16.09
N PRO A 104 35.10 8.91 15.39
CA PRO A 104 34.77 8.45 14.04
C PRO A 104 33.41 7.77 13.91
N ALA A 105 32.91 7.12 14.97
CA ALA A 105 31.61 6.45 14.96
C ALA A 105 30.42 7.41 15.09
N SER A 106 30.66 8.70 15.34
CA SER A 106 29.59 9.74 15.39
C SER A 106 28.78 9.84 14.09
N ILE A 107 29.36 9.42 12.95
CA ILE A 107 28.73 9.45 11.63
C ILE A 107 27.53 8.53 11.47
N TYR A 108 27.35 7.57 12.39
CA TYR A 108 26.26 6.61 12.32
C TYR A 108 24.95 7.15 12.88
N ALA A 109 24.91 8.26 13.62
CA ALA A 109 23.69 8.72 14.27
C ALA A 109 22.52 8.97 13.29
N GLY A 110 21.31 8.56 13.71
CA GLY A 110 20.06 8.87 13.01
C GLY A 110 19.64 7.85 11.95
N GLU A 111 18.72 8.26 11.08
CA GLU A 111 18.24 7.43 9.97
C GLU A 111 19.28 7.35 8.84
N GLN A 112 19.55 6.13 8.39
CA GLN A 112 20.57 5.84 7.41
C GLN A 112 20.12 4.72 6.46
N ILE A 113 20.58 4.78 5.21
CA ILE A 113 20.46 3.69 4.26
C ILE A 113 21.65 2.75 4.39
N ILE A 114 21.36 1.47 4.57
CA ILE A 114 22.31 0.36 4.55
C ILE A 114 22.01 -0.58 3.39
N ILE A 115 23.01 -1.34 2.97
CA ILE A 115 22.85 -2.54 2.14
C ILE A 115 23.26 -3.77 2.95
N VAL A 116 22.46 -4.82 2.86
CA VAL A 116 22.58 -6.06 3.64
C VAL A 116 22.87 -7.22 2.69
N LYS A 117 23.86 -8.05 3.02
CA LYS A 117 24.17 -9.29 2.30
C LYS A 117 23.09 -10.34 2.51
N THR A 118 22.77 -11.06 1.45
CA THR A 118 21.73 -12.12 1.48
C THR A 118 22.28 -13.54 1.56
N ASP A 119 23.60 -13.70 1.55
CA ASP A 119 24.32 -14.97 1.39
C ASP A 119 25.28 -15.29 2.56
N ASN A 120 25.08 -14.67 3.72
CA ASN A 120 25.93 -14.78 4.91
C ASN A 120 27.40 -14.36 4.71
N SER A 121 27.76 -13.79 3.56
CA SER A 121 29.08 -13.17 3.39
C SER A 121 29.17 -11.81 4.08
N THR A 122 30.38 -11.24 4.14
CA THR A 122 30.64 -9.95 4.77
C THR A 122 31.27 -8.97 3.79
N PHE A 123 31.12 -7.68 4.09
CA PHE A 123 31.89 -6.60 3.47
C PHE A 123 33.31 -6.56 4.06
N PRO A 124 34.25 -5.79 3.45
CA PRO A 124 35.65 -5.74 3.91
C PRO A 124 35.85 -5.32 5.38
N ASN A 125 34.88 -4.62 5.97
CA ASN A 125 34.88 -4.24 7.39
C ASN A 125 34.47 -5.39 8.33
N GLY A 126 34.11 -6.56 7.80
CA GLY A 126 33.69 -7.73 8.58
C GLY A 126 32.19 -7.79 8.88
N ASP A 127 31.43 -6.73 8.59
CA ASP A 127 29.98 -6.72 8.79
C ASP A 127 29.24 -7.33 7.58
N PRO A 128 28.09 -7.98 7.79
CA PRO A 128 27.24 -8.46 6.70
C PRO A 128 26.40 -7.33 6.07
N TRP A 129 26.67 -6.09 6.43
CA TRP A 129 25.99 -4.90 5.92
C TRP A 129 26.99 -3.75 5.77
N LYS A 130 26.64 -2.75 4.97
CA LYS A 130 27.41 -1.53 4.71
C LYS A 130 26.48 -0.32 4.80
N CYS A 131 26.86 0.71 5.55
CA CYS A 131 26.13 1.98 5.53
C CYS A 131 26.55 2.83 4.31
N LEU A 132 25.56 3.31 3.56
CA LEU A 132 25.76 4.14 2.38
C LEU A 132 25.68 5.63 2.73
N THR A 133 24.80 6.02 3.65
CA THR A 133 24.57 7.44 3.96
C THR A 133 25.34 7.97 5.17
N CYS A 134 26.03 7.09 5.89
CA CYS A 134 26.83 7.47 7.05
C CYS A 134 28.05 8.27 6.62
N GLY A 135 28.20 9.48 7.18
CA GLY A 135 29.37 10.33 6.96
C GLY A 135 29.42 11.02 5.60
N ILE A 136 28.31 11.10 4.87
CA ILE A 136 28.25 11.90 3.63
C ILE A 136 28.63 13.35 3.95
N PRO A 137 29.59 13.96 3.22
CA PRO A 137 29.92 15.37 3.40
C PRO A 137 28.69 16.26 3.18
N VAL A 138 28.53 17.30 4.01
CA VAL A 138 27.39 18.25 3.91
C VAL A 138 27.24 18.82 2.50
N LEU A 139 28.34 19.06 1.78
CA LEU A 139 28.31 19.58 0.41
C LEU A 139 27.70 18.59 -0.60
N ASN A 140 27.85 17.29 -0.37
CA ASN A 140 27.30 16.25 -1.23
C ASN A 140 25.81 15.99 -0.97
N ALA A 141 25.26 16.54 0.11
CA ALA A 141 23.86 16.39 0.52
C ALA A 141 23.22 17.76 0.86
N ALA A 142 23.70 18.85 0.27
CA ALA A 142 23.39 20.22 0.68
C ALA A 142 21.90 20.59 0.59
N SER A 143 21.10 19.81 -0.14
CA SER A 143 19.66 20.05 -0.31
C SER A 143 18.83 18.78 -0.14
N ARG A 144 19.37 17.75 0.53
CA ARG A 144 18.60 16.55 0.85
C ARG A 144 17.35 16.91 1.66
N THR A 145 16.32 16.10 1.54
CA THR A 145 15.26 16.03 2.54
C THR A 145 15.64 15.01 3.62
N ASP A 146 15.00 15.07 4.78
CA ASP A 146 15.26 14.12 5.87
C ASP A 146 14.61 12.74 5.63
N LEU A 147 13.62 12.66 4.73
CA LEU A 147 12.85 11.43 4.48
C LEU A 147 13.65 10.40 3.67
N LEU A 148 13.74 9.18 4.20
CA LEU A 148 14.47 8.03 3.60
C LEU A 148 13.62 6.75 3.50
N ASP A 149 12.30 6.88 3.46
CA ASP A 149 11.38 5.75 3.37
C ASP A 149 11.38 5.06 1.99
N TYR A 150 10.78 3.87 1.90
CA TYR A 150 10.60 3.09 0.66
C TYR A 150 11.83 2.98 -0.27
N PRO A 151 13.03 2.58 0.23
CA PRO A 151 14.22 2.58 -0.60
C PRO A 151 14.12 1.62 -1.81
N GLN A 152 14.50 2.08 -3.00
CA GLN A 152 14.38 1.36 -4.27
C GLN A 152 15.63 1.55 -5.13
N ALA A 153 16.24 0.46 -5.55
CA ALA A 153 17.42 0.42 -6.41
C ALA A 153 17.07 0.79 -7.86
N PHE A 154 17.93 1.61 -8.47
CA PHE A 154 17.97 1.76 -9.92
C PHE A 154 18.67 0.55 -10.55
N SER A 155 18.30 0.21 -11.78
CA SER A 155 18.88 -0.91 -12.55
C SER A 155 20.39 -0.77 -12.81
N ASP A 156 20.93 0.45 -12.74
CA ASP A 156 22.36 0.70 -12.86
C ASP A 156 23.19 0.25 -11.64
N GLY A 157 22.56 -0.06 -10.50
CA GLY A 157 23.24 -0.47 -9.26
C GLY A 157 24.17 0.58 -8.65
N LYS A 158 24.03 1.85 -9.08
CA LYS A 158 24.77 3.02 -8.59
C LYS A 158 23.87 3.98 -7.82
N ARG A 159 22.56 3.94 -8.08
CA ARG A 159 21.57 4.85 -7.47
C ARG A 159 20.51 4.12 -6.65
N ILE A 160 20.00 4.81 -5.64
CA ILE A 160 18.86 4.41 -4.80
C ILE A 160 17.89 5.59 -4.71
N LEU A 161 16.62 5.36 -4.97
CA LEU A 161 15.52 6.22 -4.54
C LEU A 161 15.25 5.94 -3.06
N ALA A 162 15.23 6.94 -2.19
CA ALA A 162 14.86 6.80 -0.77
C ALA A 162 14.17 8.09 -0.30
N GLY A 163 12.91 7.97 0.11
CA GLY A 163 12.00 9.10 0.29
C GLY A 163 12.03 10.03 -0.90
N ASP A 164 12.14 11.32 -0.63
CA ASP A 164 12.21 12.35 -1.66
C ASP A 164 13.65 12.58 -2.17
N ASN A 165 14.52 11.58 -2.08
CA ASN A 165 15.93 11.69 -2.47
C ASN A 165 16.35 10.59 -3.46
N VAL A 166 17.29 10.93 -4.34
CA VAL A 166 18.11 9.99 -5.08
C VAL A 166 19.52 10.01 -4.50
N ILE A 167 19.95 8.89 -3.94
CA ILE A 167 21.30 8.64 -3.46
C ILE A 167 22.10 8.08 -4.63
N ASP A 168 23.23 8.70 -4.97
CA ASP A 168 24.02 8.40 -6.16
C ASP A 168 25.49 8.23 -5.81
N CYS A 169 26.09 7.08 -6.16
CA CYS A 169 27.52 6.82 -5.96
C CYS A 169 28.41 7.12 -7.18
N GLY A 170 27.89 7.94 -8.10
CA GLY A 170 28.60 8.43 -9.28
C GLY A 170 29.00 7.28 -10.21
N ASP A 171 30.31 7.10 -10.40
CA ASP A 171 30.80 6.08 -11.31
C ASP A 171 30.85 4.67 -10.70
N HIS A 172 30.68 4.54 -9.38
CA HIS A 172 30.85 3.30 -8.64
C HIS A 172 29.52 2.57 -8.39
N LYS A 173 29.58 1.24 -8.33
CA LYS A 173 28.45 0.44 -7.83
C LYS A 173 28.35 0.63 -6.32
N LEU A 174 27.13 0.66 -5.79
CA LEU A 174 26.87 0.84 -4.35
C LEU A 174 27.57 -0.24 -3.48
N THR A 175 27.73 -1.43 -4.05
CA THR A 175 28.37 -2.60 -3.41
C THR A 175 29.90 -2.53 -3.42
N SER A 176 30.50 -1.65 -4.20
CA SER A 176 31.96 -1.62 -4.35
C SER A 176 32.63 -0.89 -3.18
N PRO A 177 33.88 -1.25 -2.83
CA PRO A 177 34.66 -0.54 -1.81
C PRO A 177 34.96 0.93 -2.19
N GLU A 178 35.01 1.24 -3.49
CA GLU A 178 35.24 2.59 -4.00
C GLU A 178 34.04 3.51 -3.81
N CYS A 179 32.85 2.95 -3.57
CA CYS A 179 31.68 3.71 -3.18
C CYS A 179 31.79 4.12 -1.69
N THR A 180 32.44 5.25 -1.45
CA THR A 180 32.71 5.85 -0.13
C THR A 180 31.82 7.07 0.11
N PRO A 181 31.70 7.56 1.36
CA PRO A 181 30.89 8.74 1.66
C PRO A 181 31.25 9.99 0.82
N ASP A 182 32.54 10.17 0.48
CA ASP A 182 33.00 11.30 -0.35
C ASP A 182 32.52 11.22 -1.82
N THR A 183 32.19 10.01 -2.28
CA THR A 183 31.70 9.76 -3.65
C THR A 183 30.18 9.70 -3.75
N ILE A 184 29.49 9.64 -2.61
CA ILE A 184 28.03 9.56 -2.56
C ILE A 184 27.46 10.98 -2.51
N PHE A 185 26.47 11.22 -3.35
CA PHE A 185 25.65 12.43 -3.38
C PHE A 185 24.19 12.10 -3.07
N MET A 186 23.49 13.04 -2.44
CA MET A 186 22.06 12.96 -2.20
C MET A 186 21.37 14.13 -2.87
N PHE A 187 20.54 13.84 -3.87
CA PHE A 187 19.83 14.83 -4.65
C PHE A 187 18.33 14.76 -4.32
N PRO A 188 17.68 15.86 -3.91
CA PRO A 188 16.26 15.86 -3.66
C PRO A 188 15.47 15.70 -4.96
N ILE A 189 14.23 15.23 -4.85
CA ILE A 189 13.25 15.15 -5.93
C ILE A 189 12.27 16.31 -5.75
N ARG A 190 12.00 17.02 -6.83
CA ARG A 190 11.08 18.15 -6.86
C ARG A 190 10.07 17.97 -7.98
N TRP A 191 8.80 18.28 -7.69
CA TRP A 191 7.80 18.49 -8.73
C TRP A 191 7.19 19.88 -8.61
N GLU A 192 6.95 20.49 -9.76
CA GLU A 192 6.48 21.86 -9.84
C GLU A 192 4.98 21.96 -9.58
N THR A 193 4.55 22.83 -8.66
CA THR A 193 3.14 23.04 -8.34
C THR A 193 2.64 24.47 -8.59
N SER A 194 3.54 25.42 -8.79
CA SER A 194 3.23 26.82 -9.07
C SER A 194 3.29 27.11 -10.57
N ALA A 195 2.38 27.95 -11.07
CA ALA A 195 2.34 28.29 -12.50
C ALA A 195 3.58 29.10 -12.98
N ASP A 196 4.32 29.73 -12.06
CA ASP A 196 5.55 30.47 -12.37
C ASP A 196 6.84 29.69 -12.06
N GLY A 197 6.70 28.41 -11.69
CA GLY A 197 7.80 27.50 -11.38
C GLY A 197 8.58 27.80 -10.12
N LYS A 198 8.15 28.76 -9.29
CA LYS A 198 8.85 29.15 -8.05
C LYS A 198 8.40 28.32 -6.84
N GLY A 199 9.20 28.39 -5.77
CA GLY A 199 8.92 27.72 -4.49
C GLY A 199 9.42 26.28 -4.45
N GLU A 200 9.20 25.65 -3.30
CA GLU A 200 9.74 24.32 -2.92
C GLU A 200 9.18 23.16 -3.77
N GLY A 201 8.12 23.39 -4.54
CA GLY A 201 7.37 22.33 -5.19
C GLY A 201 6.26 21.80 -4.28
N GLY A 202 5.64 20.68 -4.68
CA GLY A 202 4.60 20.02 -3.87
C GLY A 202 5.15 18.91 -2.99
N ALA A 203 4.37 18.53 -1.98
CA ALA A 203 4.64 17.30 -1.24
C ALA A 203 4.44 16.07 -2.14
N ILE A 204 5.34 15.10 -2.02
CA ILE A 204 5.30 13.82 -2.72
C ILE A 204 5.20 12.74 -1.64
N ARG A 205 4.50 11.65 -1.92
CA ARG A 205 4.47 10.47 -1.06
C ARG A 205 4.26 9.21 -1.88
N GLU A 206 4.51 8.06 -1.26
CA GLU A 206 4.31 6.75 -1.91
C GLU A 206 5.03 6.66 -3.27
N LEU A 207 6.30 7.08 -3.30
CA LEU A 207 7.10 7.04 -4.51
C LEU A 207 7.32 5.59 -4.94
N ARG A 208 7.15 5.32 -6.23
CA ARG A 208 7.35 4.02 -6.87
C ARG A 208 8.23 4.22 -8.10
N LEU A 209 9.45 3.70 -8.06
CA LEU A 209 10.36 3.73 -9.19
C LEU A 209 9.83 2.79 -10.26
N HIS A 210 9.66 3.29 -11.48
CA HIS A 210 9.29 2.45 -12.61
C HIS A 210 10.47 1.53 -12.97
N PRO A 211 10.24 0.27 -13.36
CA PRO A 211 11.34 -0.69 -13.60
C PRO A 211 12.30 -0.32 -14.74
N ASP A 212 11.94 0.63 -15.61
CA ASP A 212 12.86 1.22 -16.59
C ASP A 212 13.90 2.16 -15.99
N SER A 213 13.80 2.50 -14.69
CA SER A 213 14.70 3.41 -13.98
C SER A 213 14.74 4.86 -14.50
N VAL A 214 13.74 5.24 -15.30
CA VAL A 214 13.59 6.57 -15.93
C VAL A 214 12.33 7.27 -15.43
N HIS A 215 11.26 6.51 -15.18
CA HIS A 215 9.99 7.06 -14.73
C HIS A 215 9.75 6.86 -13.23
N LEU A 216 8.91 7.72 -12.67
CA LEU A 216 8.50 7.68 -11.28
C LEU A 216 6.99 7.85 -11.20
N GLY A 217 6.36 6.91 -10.51
CA GLY A 217 5.01 7.08 -10.01
C GLY A 217 5.03 7.62 -8.58
N PHE A 218 4.07 8.47 -8.23
CA PHE A 218 3.95 9.00 -6.88
C PHE A 218 2.50 9.35 -6.56
N SER A 219 2.19 9.50 -5.28
CA SER A 219 0.93 10.05 -4.80
C SER A 219 1.14 11.43 -4.19
N SER A 220 0.10 12.25 -4.20
CA SER A 220 0.10 13.53 -3.47
C SER A 220 -1.27 13.81 -2.88
N PHE A 221 -1.26 14.34 -1.66
CA PHE A 221 -2.48 14.77 -0.99
C PHE A 221 -2.93 16.13 -1.52
N TYR A 222 -4.25 16.30 -1.55
CA TYR A 222 -4.89 17.58 -1.77
C TYR A 222 -5.97 17.79 -0.72
N SER A 223 -6.29 19.04 -0.42
CA SER A 223 -7.45 19.40 0.39
C SER A 223 -8.46 20.12 -0.48
N ASN A 224 -9.70 19.67 -0.45
CA ASN A 224 -10.80 20.35 -1.12
C ASN A 224 -12.00 20.44 -0.16
N ASN A 225 -12.51 21.64 0.08
CA ASN A 225 -13.61 21.91 1.01
C ASN A 225 -13.42 21.29 2.41
N GLY A 226 -12.20 21.33 2.94
CA GLY A 226 -11.87 20.79 4.26
C GLY A 226 -11.72 19.26 4.34
N LYS A 227 -11.95 18.53 3.24
CA LYS A 227 -11.71 17.08 3.14
C LYS A 227 -10.34 16.82 2.51
N MET A 228 -9.61 15.88 3.09
CA MET A 228 -8.35 15.38 2.55
C MET A 228 -8.64 14.33 1.46
N GLY A 229 -7.95 14.43 0.33
CA GLY A 229 -8.00 13.46 -0.75
C GLY A 229 -6.58 13.17 -1.26
N GLN A 230 -6.46 12.17 -2.13
CA GLN A 230 -5.19 11.78 -2.72
C GLN A 230 -5.35 11.50 -4.21
N SER A 231 -4.27 11.73 -4.97
CA SER A 231 -4.19 11.26 -6.35
C SER A 231 -2.82 10.71 -6.67
N ALA A 232 -2.80 9.72 -7.56
CA ALA A 232 -1.61 9.15 -8.14
C ALA A 232 -1.21 9.89 -9.42
N TYR A 233 0.09 9.94 -9.67
CA TYR A 233 0.73 10.60 -10.79
C TYR A 233 1.81 9.70 -11.37
N PHE A 234 2.06 9.86 -12.67
CA PHE A 234 3.16 9.27 -13.41
C PHE A 234 4.01 10.39 -14.02
N SER A 235 5.32 10.26 -13.99
CA SER A 235 6.24 11.29 -14.42
C SER A 235 7.59 10.72 -14.87
N ARG A 236 8.38 11.54 -15.54
CA ARG A 236 9.78 11.25 -15.86
C ARG A 236 10.70 11.90 -14.83
N LEU A 237 11.69 11.16 -14.34
CA LEU A 237 12.78 11.70 -13.53
C LEU A 237 13.82 12.38 -14.42
N GLN A 238 14.07 13.66 -14.21
CA GLN A 238 15.09 14.42 -14.94
C GLN A 238 16.09 15.05 -13.99
N PHE A 239 17.37 14.67 -14.11
CA PHE A 239 18.42 15.32 -13.33
C PHE A 239 18.68 16.75 -13.83
N ASN A 240 18.62 17.71 -12.90
CA ASN A 240 18.90 19.10 -13.13
C ASN A 240 20.11 19.53 -12.27
N PRO A 241 21.32 19.62 -12.86
CA PRO A 241 22.53 19.92 -12.10
C PRO A 241 22.64 21.38 -11.65
N ALA A 242 21.84 22.30 -12.23
CA ALA A 242 21.94 23.72 -11.95
C ALA A 242 20.59 24.42 -12.19
N PRO A 243 19.58 24.18 -11.35
CA PRO A 243 18.27 24.78 -11.54
C PRO A 243 18.32 26.31 -11.41
N LEU A 244 17.64 27.00 -12.33
CA LEU A 244 17.52 28.47 -12.32
C LEU A 244 16.28 28.96 -11.57
N THR A 245 15.29 28.09 -11.38
CA THR A 245 14.02 28.36 -10.71
C THR A 245 13.60 27.15 -9.86
N GLY A 246 12.66 27.38 -8.94
CA GLY A 246 12.24 26.37 -7.97
C GLY A 246 13.27 26.17 -6.86
N LEU A 247 12.81 26.07 -5.63
CA LEU A 247 13.66 25.73 -4.49
C LEU A 247 13.66 24.20 -4.33
N PRO A 248 14.81 23.59 -3.96
CA PRO A 248 16.11 24.22 -3.69
C PRO A 248 16.90 24.56 -4.97
N LEU A 249 17.65 25.67 -5.00
CA LEU A 249 18.52 26.05 -6.13
C LEU A 249 19.87 25.32 -6.10
N ALA A 250 19.82 23.99 -6.06
CA ALA A 250 20.97 23.09 -6.01
C ALA A 250 20.70 21.88 -6.92
N PRO A 251 21.72 21.07 -7.28
CA PRO A 251 21.51 19.85 -8.05
C PRO A 251 20.39 18.99 -7.47
N ARG A 252 19.43 18.60 -8.32
CA ARG A 252 18.22 17.87 -7.91
C ARG A 252 17.64 17.07 -9.07
N TYR A 253 16.67 16.22 -8.81
CA TYR A 253 15.81 15.64 -9.84
C TYR A 253 14.50 16.42 -9.93
N ASP A 254 14.13 16.87 -11.11
CA ASP A 254 12.81 17.44 -11.39
C ASP A 254 11.90 16.35 -11.98
N LEU A 255 10.64 16.30 -11.55
CA LEU A 255 9.59 15.49 -12.17
C LEU A 255 8.96 16.26 -13.32
N VAL A 256 9.15 15.75 -14.53
CA VAL A 256 8.63 16.35 -15.78
C VAL A 256 7.64 15.42 -16.46
N ASN A 257 6.88 15.94 -17.42
CA ASN A 257 5.82 15.21 -18.13
C ASN A 257 4.82 14.55 -17.16
N VAL A 258 4.48 15.28 -16.10
CA VAL A 258 3.60 14.77 -15.04
C VAL A 258 2.20 14.56 -15.60
N THR A 259 1.67 13.37 -15.42
CA THR A 259 0.29 13.01 -15.76
C THR A 259 -0.39 12.48 -14.51
N ARG A 260 -1.55 13.04 -14.18
CA ARG A 260 -2.41 12.47 -13.14
C ARG A 260 -3.05 11.20 -13.69
N LEU A 261 -2.97 10.11 -12.94
CA LEU A 261 -3.56 8.82 -13.31
C LEU A 261 -5.07 8.82 -13.06
N ALA A 262 -5.80 9.71 -13.74
CA ALA A 262 -7.24 9.83 -13.64
C ALA A 262 -7.83 10.06 -15.03
N ASP A 263 -8.92 9.37 -15.35
CA ASP A 263 -9.72 9.65 -16.54
C ASP A 263 -10.96 10.45 -16.15
N ILE A 264 -10.80 11.78 -16.16
CA ILE A 264 -11.84 12.72 -15.72
C ILE A 264 -13.05 12.82 -16.66
N ASN A 265 -12.95 12.31 -17.89
CA ASN A 265 -14.03 12.35 -18.86
C ASN A 265 -14.77 11.01 -18.97
N SER A 266 -14.29 9.99 -18.27
CA SER A 266 -14.92 8.67 -18.22
C SER A 266 -16.07 8.59 -17.22
N MET A 267 -16.90 7.57 -17.43
CA MET A 267 -17.96 7.21 -16.48
C MET A 267 -17.34 6.72 -15.17
N GLN A 268 -17.72 7.37 -14.08
CA GLN A 268 -17.21 7.13 -12.73
C GLN A 268 -17.75 5.81 -12.16
N PRO A 269 -17.09 5.24 -11.12
CA PRO A 269 -17.47 3.93 -10.57
C PRO A 269 -18.92 3.86 -10.08
N LEU A 270 -19.51 5.00 -9.70
CA LEU A 270 -20.95 5.16 -9.50
C LEU A 270 -21.46 6.26 -10.43
N SER A 271 -22.52 5.97 -11.17
CA SER A 271 -23.14 6.89 -12.12
C SER A 271 -24.67 6.84 -12.03
N VAL A 272 -25.32 7.91 -12.47
CA VAL A 272 -26.77 8.07 -12.41
C VAL A 272 -27.34 8.26 -13.81
N ASP A 273 -28.43 7.55 -14.11
CA ASP A 273 -29.25 7.69 -15.31
C ASP A 273 -30.72 7.88 -14.88
N GLY A 274 -31.14 9.15 -14.74
CA GLY A 274 -32.44 9.49 -14.16
C GLY A 274 -32.51 9.15 -12.66
N ASP A 275 -33.38 8.21 -12.31
CA ASP A 275 -33.53 7.64 -10.96
C ASP A 275 -32.82 6.29 -10.81
N GLU A 276 -32.03 5.85 -11.80
CA GLU A 276 -31.27 4.61 -11.74
C GLU A 276 -29.80 4.89 -11.40
N LEU A 277 -29.30 4.21 -10.37
CA LEU A 277 -27.87 4.19 -10.03
C LEU A 277 -27.21 2.98 -10.71
N ARG A 278 -25.99 3.15 -11.22
CA ARG A 278 -25.21 2.08 -11.85
C ARG A 278 -23.80 2.01 -11.28
N VAL A 279 -23.32 0.78 -11.10
CA VAL A 279 -21.93 0.49 -10.75
C VAL A 279 -21.13 0.23 -12.02
N ASN A 280 -20.04 0.98 -12.23
CA ASN A 280 -19.14 0.80 -13.36
C ASN A 280 -17.80 0.21 -12.90
N PHE A 281 -17.69 -1.11 -12.97
CA PHE A 281 -16.46 -1.84 -12.64
C PHE A 281 -15.29 -1.64 -13.61
N SER A 282 -15.53 -0.99 -14.75
CA SER A 282 -14.48 -0.60 -15.70
C SER A 282 -13.99 0.84 -15.51
N ALA A 283 -14.49 1.55 -14.50
CA ALA A 283 -14.06 2.91 -14.20
C ALA A 283 -12.61 2.96 -13.71
N ILE A 284 -11.83 3.93 -14.20
CA ILE A 284 -10.45 4.16 -13.77
C ILE A 284 -10.46 4.92 -12.45
N THR A 285 -10.04 4.26 -11.37
CA THR A 285 -10.17 4.75 -9.99
C THR A 285 -8.85 4.76 -9.24
N VAL A 286 -7.75 5.13 -9.90
CA VAL A 286 -6.41 5.15 -9.29
C VAL A 286 -6.35 6.14 -8.13
N GLY A 287 -6.53 5.64 -6.91
CA GLY A 287 -6.52 6.43 -5.68
C GLY A 287 -5.12 6.53 -5.09
N GLU A 288 -4.57 5.41 -4.65
CA GLU A 288 -3.21 5.30 -4.11
C GLU A 288 -2.37 4.38 -4.98
N LEU A 289 -1.23 4.90 -5.46
CA LEU A 289 -0.30 4.10 -6.25
C LEU A 289 0.46 3.13 -5.35
N ARG A 290 0.54 1.87 -5.78
CA ARG A 290 1.27 0.81 -5.08
C ARG A 290 2.47 0.25 -5.85
N GLY A 291 2.60 0.55 -7.13
CA GLY A 291 3.78 0.19 -7.89
C GLY A 291 3.48 0.04 -9.37
N PHE A 292 4.29 -0.77 -10.01
CA PHE A 292 4.12 -1.16 -11.41
C PHE A 292 4.21 -2.68 -11.53
N SER A 293 3.72 -3.23 -12.64
CA SER A 293 4.08 -4.59 -13.02
C SER A 293 5.61 -4.69 -13.19
N GLY A 294 6.18 -5.89 -13.05
CA GLY A 294 7.60 -6.14 -13.21
C GLY A 294 8.17 -5.75 -14.58
N ARG A 295 7.34 -5.75 -15.63
CA ARG A 295 7.71 -5.20 -16.95
C ARG A 295 7.29 -3.74 -17.16
N GLY A 296 6.64 -3.11 -16.19
CA GLY A 296 6.29 -1.68 -16.22
C GLY A 296 5.09 -1.32 -17.09
N HIS A 297 4.36 -2.30 -17.65
CA HIS A 297 3.24 -1.99 -18.53
C HIS A 297 1.98 -1.56 -17.80
N GLU A 298 1.84 -1.95 -16.54
CA GLU A 298 0.68 -1.65 -15.71
C GLU A 298 1.08 -0.85 -14.47
N ALA A 299 0.30 0.16 -14.11
CA ALA A 299 0.32 0.76 -12.78
C ALA A 299 -0.56 -0.07 -11.83
N ILE A 300 -0.07 -0.29 -10.62
CA ILE A 300 -0.76 -1.06 -9.59
C ILE A 300 -1.27 -0.09 -8.53
N TYR A 301 -2.51 -0.23 -8.10
CA TYR A 301 -3.15 0.75 -7.22
C TYR A 301 -4.22 0.16 -6.31
N ILE A 302 -4.50 0.90 -5.24
CA ILE A 302 -5.72 0.78 -4.45
C ILE A 302 -6.70 1.86 -4.93
N GLY A 303 -7.94 1.46 -5.19
CA GLY A 303 -8.95 2.31 -5.80
C GLY A 303 -10.30 2.24 -5.11
N PHE A 304 -11.34 2.60 -5.85
CA PHE A 304 -12.71 2.48 -5.34
C PHE A 304 -13.05 0.99 -5.12
N PRO A 305 -13.66 0.62 -3.99
CA PRO A 305 -13.99 -0.77 -3.68
C PRO A 305 -14.87 -1.43 -4.75
N TRP A 306 -14.61 -2.71 -5.01
CA TRP A 306 -15.48 -3.53 -5.88
C TRP A 306 -16.70 -4.04 -5.11
N GLU A 307 -16.50 -4.42 -3.86
CA GLU A 307 -17.52 -4.81 -2.89
C GLU A 307 -17.41 -3.92 -1.68
N SER A 308 -18.53 -3.71 -0.98
CA SER A 308 -18.57 -2.72 0.09
C SER A 308 -17.51 -2.97 1.16
N SER A 309 -16.78 -1.92 1.50
CA SER A 309 -15.70 -1.89 2.50
C SER A 309 -14.46 -2.73 2.18
N ASN A 310 -14.48 -3.57 1.14
CA ASN A 310 -13.36 -4.42 0.79
C ASN A 310 -12.31 -3.66 -0.02
N ILE A 311 -11.06 -3.68 0.45
CA ILE A 311 -9.98 -2.91 -0.19
C ILE A 311 -9.14 -3.86 -1.03
N ASP A 312 -9.32 -3.75 -2.34
CA ASP A 312 -8.66 -4.59 -3.34
C ASP A 312 -7.51 -3.86 -4.07
N ALA A 313 -6.57 -4.66 -4.58
CA ALA A 313 -5.56 -4.21 -5.52
C ALA A 313 -6.03 -4.38 -6.97
N PHE A 314 -5.68 -3.40 -7.79
CA PHE A 314 -6.00 -3.36 -9.21
C PHE A 314 -4.73 -3.08 -10.03
N ALA A 315 -4.74 -3.52 -11.28
CA ALA A 315 -3.76 -3.14 -12.28
C ALA A 315 -4.44 -2.39 -13.42
N ILE A 316 -3.81 -1.32 -13.91
CA ILE A 316 -4.23 -0.59 -15.11
C ILE A 316 -3.09 -0.46 -16.11
N HIS A 317 -3.34 -0.86 -17.35
CA HIS A 317 -2.35 -0.75 -18.40
C HIS A 317 -2.09 0.71 -18.79
N LEU A 318 -0.84 1.16 -18.68
CA LEU A 318 -0.46 2.57 -18.87
C LEU A 318 -0.85 3.12 -20.24
N GLN A 319 -0.73 2.34 -21.31
CA GLN A 319 -1.06 2.81 -22.66
C GLN A 319 -2.53 2.62 -23.09
N THR A 320 -3.27 1.67 -22.53
CA THR A 320 -4.60 1.29 -23.03
C THR A 320 -5.73 1.60 -22.06
N GLY A 321 -5.42 1.86 -20.79
CA GLY A 321 -6.42 2.09 -19.74
C GLY A 321 -7.18 0.84 -19.33
N LYS A 322 -6.80 -0.35 -19.83
CA LYS A 322 -7.46 -1.61 -19.46
C LYS A 322 -7.17 -1.94 -17.99
N ILE A 323 -8.22 -2.19 -17.22
CA ILE A 323 -8.16 -2.52 -15.80
C ILE A 323 -8.35 -4.02 -15.60
N ARG A 324 -7.73 -4.57 -14.55
CA ARG A 324 -8.07 -5.87 -13.97
C ARG A 324 -7.96 -5.82 -12.45
N ARG A 325 -8.90 -6.49 -11.77
CA ARG A 325 -8.88 -6.72 -10.31
C ARG A 325 -7.86 -7.84 -10.02
N LEU A 326 -6.97 -7.63 -9.06
CA LEU A 326 -5.91 -8.58 -8.69
C LEU A 326 -6.28 -9.41 -7.46
N THR A 327 -7.00 -8.81 -6.53
CA THR A 327 -7.44 -9.46 -5.29
C THR A 327 -8.96 -9.37 -5.17
N ASN A 328 -9.55 -10.36 -4.52
CA ASN A 328 -10.95 -10.36 -4.13
C ASN A 328 -11.23 -11.07 -2.80
N HIS A 329 -10.21 -11.63 -2.13
CA HIS A 329 -10.39 -12.14 -0.77
C HIS A 329 -10.93 -11.02 0.14
N PRO A 330 -11.91 -11.29 1.04
CA PRO A 330 -12.39 -10.24 1.92
C PRO A 330 -11.28 -9.87 2.90
N GLU A 331 -10.95 -8.59 3.08
CA GLU A 331 -10.03 -7.97 4.07
C GLU A 331 -9.35 -6.73 3.44
N TYR A 332 -8.10 -6.43 3.80
CA TYR A 332 -7.34 -5.31 3.27
C TYR A 332 -6.03 -5.81 2.66
N VAL A 333 -5.85 -5.57 1.36
CA VAL A 333 -4.55 -5.75 0.71
C VAL A 333 -3.79 -4.45 0.62
N ASP A 334 -2.56 -4.44 1.14
CA ASP A 334 -1.57 -3.38 0.98
C ASP A 334 -0.27 -3.75 1.70
N PRO A 335 0.92 -3.62 1.09
CA PRO A 335 1.21 -3.32 -0.32
C PRO A 335 1.49 -4.56 -1.19
N ILE A 336 1.89 -4.36 -2.46
CA ILE A 336 2.03 -5.38 -3.51
C ILE A 336 3.28 -5.16 -4.37
N HIS A 337 3.92 -6.23 -4.85
CA HIS A 337 4.98 -6.17 -5.86
C HIS A 337 4.94 -7.35 -6.83
N PHE A 338 5.14 -7.06 -8.11
CA PHE A 338 5.19 -8.08 -9.15
C PHE A 338 6.58 -8.73 -9.26
N SER A 339 6.60 -9.98 -9.68
CA SER A 339 7.82 -10.64 -10.14
C SER A 339 8.32 -9.96 -11.40
N PRO A 340 9.63 -9.99 -11.69
CA PRO A 340 10.22 -9.20 -12.79
C PRO A 340 9.75 -9.64 -14.20
N ASP A 341 9.04 -10.75 -14.30
CA ASP A 341 8.45 -11.32 -15.51
C ASP A 341 6.91 -11.22 -15.59
N ASP A 342 6.26 -10.55 -14.63
CA ASP A 342 4.79 -10.40 -14.53
C ASP A 342 3.99 -11.69 -14.26
N GLU A 343 4.64 -12.83 -14.06
CA GLU A 343 3.95 -14.13 -13.88
C GLU A 343 3.41 -14.34 -12.47
N TRP A 344 3.92 -13.59 -11.49
CA TRP A 344 3.54 -13.68 -10.08
C TRP A 344 3.53 -12.30 -9.45
N PHE A 345 2.86 -12.19 -8.31
CA PHE A 345 3.00 -11.05 -7.43
C PHE A 345 2.93 -11.51 -5.97
N VAL A 346 3.53 -10.70 -5.10
CA VAL A 346 3.45 -10.86 -3.65
C VAL A 346 2.65 -9.71 -3.09
N ILE A 347 1.74 -10.00 -2.17
CA ILE A 347 0.95 -9.04 -1.44
C ILE A 347 1.20 -9.16 0.06
N GLU A 348 1.03 -8.05 0.76
CA GLU A 348 0.78 -8.01 2.20
C GLU A 348 -0.71 -7.79 2.40
N ASP A 349 -1.33 -8.66 3.19
CA ASP A 349 -2.79 -8.67 3.29
C ASP A 349 -3.21 -9.11 4.71
N THR A 350 -4.28 -8.52 5.22
CA THR A 350 -4.85 -8.91 6.52
C THR A 350 -5.67 -10.20 6.43
N ARG A 351 -5.76 -10.86 5.27
CA ARG A 351 -6.38 -12.16 5.08
C ARG A 351 -5.86 -13.20 6.07
N GLY A 352 -6.79 -13.96 6.63
CA GLY A 352 -6.52 -14.95 7.67
C GLY A 352 -6.29 -14.39 9.08
N SER A 353 -6.24 -13.05 9.26
CA SER A 353 -6.23 -12.44 10.60
C SER A 353 -7.63 -12.28 11.20
N GLY A 354 -8.66 -12.14 10.36
CA GLY A 354 -10.02 -11.80 10.76
C GLY A 354 -10.19 -10.34 11.19
N ARG A 355 -9.18 -9.47 10.97
CA ARG A 355 -9.13 -8.09 11.45
C ARG A 355 -10.30 -7.25 10.94
N GLN A 356 -10.71 -7.43 9.69
CA GLN A 356 -11.78 -6.64 9.07
C GLN A 356 -13.02 -7.44 8.72
N MET A 357 -13.03 -8.76 8.90
CA MET A 357 -14.19 -9.62 8.57
C MET A 357 -15.52 -9.16 9.17
N PHE A 358 -15.52 -8.47 10.33
CA PHE A 358 -16.72 -7.89 10.92
C PHE A 358 -17.42 -6.86 10.01
N MET A 359 -16.68 -6.23 9.10
CA MET A 359 -17.14 -5.20 8.18
C MET A 359 -17.26 -5.71 6.73
N VAL A 360 -16.33 -6.56 6.29
CA VAL A 360 -16.18 -6.98 4.88
C VAL A 360 -16.55 -8.45 4.61
N GLY A 361 -16.85 -9.24 5.64
CA GLY A 361 -17.01 -10.68 5.49
C GLY A 361 -18.22 -11.09 4.65
N MET A 362 -19.32 -10.34 4.75
CA MET A 362 -20.53 -10.56 3.95
C MET A 362 -20.31 -10.10 2.51
N ARG A 363 -20.40 -11.02 1.54
CA ARG A 363 -19.97 -10.81 0.14
C ARG A 363 -21.07 -10.25 -0.75
N GLY A 364 -20.70 -9.70 -1.91
CA GLY A 364 -21.65 -9.25 -2.93
C GLY A 364 -22.44 -7.99 -2.58
N ILE A 365 -22.12 -7.31 -1.47
CA ILE A 365 -22.73 -6.02 -1.14
C ILE A 365 -22.15 -4.97 -2.10
N PRO A 366 -22.96 -4.24 -2.88
CA PRO A 366 -22.46 -3.20 -3.77
C PRO A 366 -21.80 -2.07 -2.96
N PRO A 367 -20.73 -1.43 -3.47
CA PRO A 367 -19.89 -0.48 -2.75
C PRO A 367 -20.54 0.91 -2.61
N LEU A 368 -21.77 0.97 -2.12
CA LEU A 368 -22.57 2.19 -2.01
C LEU A 368 -22.18 3.03 -0.79
N THR A 369 -22.04 2.38 0.36
CA THR A 369 -21.69 3.06 1.62
C THR A 369 -20.25 3.62 1.59
N ASP A 370 -19.40 3.09 0.70
CA ASP A 370 -18.03 3.53 0.46
C ASP A 370 -17.93 4.96 -0.09
N LEU A 371 -19.02 5.56 -0.56
CA LEU A 371 -19.08 7.00 -0.80
C LEU A 371 -18.76 7.84 0.45
N VAL A 372 -18.99 7.29 1.64
CA VAL A 372 -18.82 7.97 2.94
C VAL A 372 -17.99 7.19 3.97
N SER A 373 -17.80 5.87 3.82
CA SER A 373 -17.15 5.03 4.84
C SER A 373 -15.66 4.76 4.60
N THR A 374 -15.11 4.95 3.39
CA THR A 374 -13.76 4.47 3.03
C THR A 374 -12.64 4.96 3.96
N SER A 375 -12.76 6.16 4.55
CA SER A 375 -11.76 6.68 5.49
C SER A 375 -11.60 5.79 6.72
N VAL A 376 -12.71 5.28 7.28
CA VAL A 376 -12.65 4.41 8.44
C VAL A 376 -12.40 2.96 8.05
N THR A 377 -12.95 2.49 6.93
CA THR A 377 -12.74 1.10 6.47
C THR A 377 -11.27 0.82 6.18
N THR A 378 -10.56 1.78 5.59
CA THR A 378 -9.12 1.62 5.32
C THR A 378 -8.31 1.59 6.61
N ALA A 379 -8.64 2.41 7.60
CA ALA A 379 -7.82 2.55 8.80
C ALA A 379 -7.94 1.43 9.84
N THR A 380 -9.07 0.72 9.92
CA THR A 380 -9.29 -0.33 10.93
C THR A 380 -8.34 -1.52 10.80
N ARG A 381 -7.63 -1.66 9.68
CA ARG A 381 -6.62 -2.71 9.44
C ARG A 381 -5.43 -2.66 10.39
N ASN A 382 -5.20 -1.51 11.04
CA ASN A 382 -4.05 -1.24 11.89
C ASN A 382 -4.47 -1.09 13.36
N ASN A 383 -3.50 -1.27 14.25
CA ASN A 383 -3.53 -0.81 15.64
C ASN A 383 -2.34 0.11 15.87
N GLY A 384 -2.49 1.43 15.72
CA GLY A 384 -1.34 2.33 15.74
C GLY A 384 -0.31 1.94 14.65
N PRO A 385 0.99 1.88 14.96
CA PRO A 385 2.00 1.38 14.03
C PRO A 385 1.92 -0.12 13.67
N ARG A 386 1.12 -0.96 14.36
CA ARG A 386 1.03 -2.40 14.07
C ARG A 386 0.08 -2.59 12.89
N LEU A 387 0.58 -3.13 11.79
CA LEU A 387 -0.25 -3.53 10.66
C LEU A 387 -0.53 -5.02 10.78
N PHE A 388 -1.74 -5.51 10.49
CA PHE A 388 -2.07 -6.94 10.68
C PHE A 388 -1.71 -7.81 9.46
N PHE A 389 -0.77 -7.34 8.62
CA PHE A 389 -0.46 -8.01 7.37
C PHE A 389 0.32 -9.31 7.55
N GLN A 390 0.13 -10.19 6.58
CA GLN A 390 0.96 -11.34 6.31
C GLN A 390 1.26 -11.41 4.80
N PRO A 391 2.44 -11.95 4.42
CA PRO A 391 2.84 -12.00 3.02
C PRO A 391 2.24 -13.21 2.29
N PHE A 392 1.61 -12.99 1.13
CA PHE A 392 1.03 -14.03 0.27
C PHE A 392 1.56 -13.94 -1.15
N LEU A 393 1.85 -15.10 -1.74
CA LEU A 393 2.25 -15.27 -3.13
C LEU A 393 1.06 -15.66 -4.00
N LEU A 394 0.85 -14.91 -5.08
CA LEU A 394 -0.21 -15.13 -6.06
C LEU A 394 0.39 -15.20 -7.46
N ASP A 395 -0.19 -16.01 -8.34
CA ASP A 395 0.15 -16.00 -9.76
C ASP A 395 -0.48 -14.79 -10.48
N HIS A 396 -0.14 -14.59 -11.75
CA HIS A 396 -0.59 -13.46 -12.57
C HIS A 396 -2.10 -13.20 -12.54
N TYR A 397 -2.91 -14.26 -12.42
CA TYR A 397 -4.37 -14.20 -12.44
C TYR A 397 -4.97 -13.73 -11.11
N GLY A 398 -4.20 -13.77 -10.02
CA GLY A 398 -4.66 -13.34 -8.70
C GLY A 398 -5.72 -14.25 -8.09
N ASP A 399 -6.51 -13.68 -7.19
CA ASP A 399 -7.55 -14.40 -6.45
C ASP A 399 -8.65 -14.91 -7.41
N ARG A 400 -8.95 -16.21 -7.35
CA ARG A 400 -9.99 -16.85 -8.18
C ARG A 400 -10.48 -18.15 -7.55
N GLY A 401 -11.79 -18.39 -7.62
CA GLY A 401 -12.37 -19.62 -7.07
C GLY A 401 -12.01 -19.79 -5.59
N ASP A 402 -11.34 -20.90 -5.27
CA ASP A 402 -10.83 -21.23 -3.94
C ASP A 402 -9.34 -20.87 -3.73
N TYR A 403 -8.69 -20.27 -4.74
CA TYR A 403 -7.30 -19.86 -4.67
C TYR A 403 -7.16 -18.41 -4.22
N PHE A 404 -6.54 -18.25 -3.04
CA PHE A 404 -6.26 -16.96 -2.41
C PHE A 404 -4.76 -16.79 -2.09
N GLY A 405 -3.91 -17.44 -2.90
CA GLY A 405 -2.47 -17.40 -2.76
C GLY A 405 -1.89 -18.33 -1.69
N GLN A 406 -0.57 -18.39 -1.66
CA GLN A 406 0.22 -19.15 -0.68
C GLN A 406 0.90 -18.20 0.30
N LYS A 407 0.67 -18.38 1.60
CA LYS A 407 1.37 -17.63 2.64
C LYS A 407 2.88 -17.89 2.60
N LEU A 408 3.70 -16.84 2.47
CA LEU A 408 5.16 -16.95 2.32
C LEU A 408 5.84 -17.38 3.61
N ASN A 409 5.39 -16.85 4.75
CA ASN A 409 6.02 -17.06 6.04
C ASN A 409 5.53 -18.35 6.74
N GLY A 410 5.20 -19.39 5.96
CA GLY A 410 4.87 -20.73 6.46
C GLY A 410 3.37 -21.03 6.57
N PRO A 411 2.99 -22.31 6.63
CA PRO A 411 1.59 -22.73 6.67
C PRO A 411 0.93 -22.39 8.01
N GLY A 412 -0.37 -22.10 7.94
CA GLY A 412 -1.26 -21.94 9.09
C GLY A 412 -0.99 -20.70 9.95
N ARG A 413 -1.60 -20.70 11.14
CA ARG A 413 -1.35 -19.73 12.21
C ARG A 413 -0.35 -20.37 13.17
N GLY A 414 0.88 -19.87 13.19
CA GLY A 414 1.92 -20.35 14.11
C GLY A 414 1.56 -20.13 15.58
N VAL A 415 2.49 -20.43 16.49
CA VAL A 415 2.27 -20.22 17.93
C VAL A 415 2.55 -18.75 18.28
N PRO A 416 1.58 -18.01 18.85
CA PRO A 416 1.77 -16.62 19.25
C PRO A 416 2.96 -16.46 20.21
N GLY A 417 3.89 -15.57 19.88
CA GLY A 417 5.07 -15.25 20.69
C GLY A 417 6.18 -16.30 20.68
N SER A 418 6.10 -17.30 19.80
CA SER A 418 7.17 -18.29 19.61
C SER A 418 8.44 -17.69 19.01
N GLY A 419 8.31 -16.60 18.26
CA GLY A 419 9.38 -16.06 17.44
C GLY A 419 9.61 -16.79 16.12
N ASP A 420 8.85 -17.84 15.84
CA ASP A 420 8.97 -18.59 14.58
C ASP A 420 8.61 -17.73 13.37
N VAL A 421 8.97 -18.19 12.16
CA VAL A 421 8.70 -17.49 10.91
C VAL A 421 7.19 -17.24 10.72
N ASN A 422 6.34 -18.20 11.11
CA ASN A 422 4.88 -18.14 11.00
C ASN A 422 4.19 -17.62 12.28
N ASP A 423 4.94 -17.09 13.24
CA ASP A 423 4.38 -16.49 14.47
C ASP A 423 3.44 -15.34 14.10
N PRO A 424 2.14 -15.41 14.47
CA PRO A 424 1.15 -14.39 14.11
C PRO A 424 1.39 -13.02 14.79
N GLU A 425 2.26 -12.95 15.79
CA GLU A 425 2.62 -11.70 16.47
C GLU A 425 3.75 -10.93 15.79
N TRP A 426 4.36 -11.54 14.76
CA TRP A 426 5.25 -10.86 13.82
C TRP A 426 4.47 -10.51 12.56
N ASN A 427 4.00 -9.27 12.51
CA ASN A 427 3.25 -8.80 11.35
C ASN A 427 4.15 -8.17 10.33
N ALA A 428 3.86 -8.42 9.06
CA ALA A 428 4.54 -7.72 8.00
C ALA A 428 4.10 -6.25 7.97
N MET A 429 5.03 -5.36 7.66
CA MET A 429 4.81 -3.93 7.81
C MET A 429 4.79 -3.21 6.45
N ALA A 430 5.71 -3.50 5.53
CA ALA A 430 5.62 -2.86 4.21
C ALA A 430 6.38 -3.60 3.10
N GLU A 431 5.89 -3.35 1.88
CA GLU A 431 6.45 -3.45 0.52
C GLU A 431 7.27 -4.70 0.17
N PRO A 432 6.70 -5.91 0.17
CA PRO A 432 7.45 -7.11 -0.19
C PRO A 432 8.10 -6.91 -1.57
N ARG A 433 9.39 -7.24 -1.72
CA ARG A 433 10.15 -6.98 -2.96
C ARG A 433 10.70 -8.25 -3.54
N TRP A 434 10.47 -8.46 -4.83
CA TRP A 434 11.08 -9.54 -5.60
C TRP A 434 12.55 -9.28 -5.90
N SER A 435 13.35 -10.34 -5.94
CA SER A 435 14.69 -10.29 -6.53
C SER A 435 14.61 -10.11 -8.04
N PRO A 436 15.64 -9.51 -8.68
CA PRO A 436 15.64 -9.25 -10.13
C PRO A 436 15.55 -10.52 -10.99
N ASP A 437 15.89 -11.69 -10.42
CA ASP A 437 15.85 -12.98 -11.10
C ASP A 437 14.57 -13.80 -10.79
N GLY A 438 13.66 -13.27 -9.97
CA GLY A 438 12.37 -13.89 -9.63
C GLY A 438 12.44 -15.12 -8.73
N THR A 439 13.54 -15.31 -7.97
CA THR A 439 13.74 -16.49 -7.10
C THR A 439 13.62 -16.21 -5.61
N GLN A 440 13.67 -14.95 -5.21
CA GLN A 440 13.66 -14.55 -3.81
C GLN A 440 12.70 -13.37 -3.62
N ILE A 441 12.17 -13.26 -2.40
CA ILE A 441 11.30 -12.18 -1.96
C ILE A 441 11.83 -11.70 -0.61
N VAL A 442 11.93 -10.40 -0.42
CA VAL A 442 12.23 -9.80 0.89
C VAL A 442 11.01 -9.09 1.42
N TYR A 443 10.83 -9.16 2.73
CA TYR A 443 9.81 -8.45 3.48
C TYR A 443 10.36 -8.23 4.88
N TRP A 444 9.73 -7.41 5.69
CA TRP A 444 10.13 -7.25 7.09
C TRP A 444 8.92 -7.31 7.99
N GLN A 445 9.17 -7.68 9.23
CA GLN A 445 8.14 -7.83 10.23
C GLN A 445 8.48 -7.02 11.46
N ALA A 446 7.44 -6.59 12.17
CA ALA A 446 7.54 -5.99 13.48
C ALA A 446 6.62 -6.71 14.47
N GLN A 447 7.00 -6.66 15.74
CA GLN A 447 6.14 -7.00 16.86
C GLN A 447 5.37 -5.78 17.33
N THR A 448 4.26 -6.04 18.02
CA THR A 448 3.58 -5.03 18.83
C THR A 448 4.58 -4.41 19.82
N ILE A 449 4.53 -3.09 20.01
CA ILE A 449 5.33 -2.34 21.00
C ILE A 449 4.41 -1.53 21.91
N SER A 450 4.86 -1.18 23.12
CA SER A 450 4.13 -0.26 24.00
C SER A 450 3.95 1.11 23.30
N PRO A 451 2.80 1.79 23.43
CA PRO A 451 1.63 1.46 24.28
C PRO A 451 0.55 0.60 23.58
N GLN A 452 0.87 -0.02 22.44
CA GLN A 452 -0.08 -0.84 21.67
C GLN A 452 -0.26 -2.24 22.26
N TYR A 453 0.64 -2.65 23.15
CA TYR A 453 0.39 -3.61 24.20
C TYR A 453 0.61 -2.85 25.51
N ASP A 454 -0.22 -3.09 26.53
CA ASP A 454 -0.25 -2.44 27.85
C ASP A 454 -1.49 -1.57 28.13
N GLY A 455 -1.78 -1.42 29.43
CA GLY A 455 -2.80 -0.52 29.96
C GLY A 455 -4.21 -0.74 29.39
N ARG A 456 -4.60 0.13 28.46
CA ARG A 456 -5.95 0.19 27.83
C ARG A 456 -6.05 -0.63 26.55
N ASN A 457 -4.91 -1.00 25.94
CA ASN A 457 -4.89 -1.86 24.76
C ASN A 457 -4.78 -3.34 25.21
N PRO A 458 -5.75 -4.19 24.85
CA PRO A 458 -5.84 -5.58 25.32
C PRO A 458 -4.90 -6.58 24.62
N LEU A 459 -4.06 -6.15 23.66
CA LEU A 459 -3.19 -7.09 22.94
C LEU A 459 -2.09 -7.69 23.85
N PRO A 460 -1.76 -8.98 23.68
CA PRO A 460 -0.74 -9.65 24.47
C PRO A 460 0.67 -9.10 24.16
N CYS A 461 1.53 -9.11 25.17
CA CYS A 461 2.95 -8.76 25.04
C CYS A 461 3.81 -10.04 25.07
N TYR A 462 4.57 -10.27 24.01
CA TYR A 462 5.53 -11.35 23.93
C TYR A 462 6.94 -10.78 23.83
N PRO A 463 7.91 -11.25 24.63
CA PRO A 463 9.30 -10.87 24.47
C PRO A 463 9.81 -11.22 23.07
N SER A 464 10.62 -10.32 22.47
CA SER A 464 11.25 -10.62 21.19
C SER A 464 12.31 -11.71 21.33
N THR A 465 12.30 -12.64 20.38
CA THR A 465 13.34 -13.66 20.19
C THR A 465 14.41 -13.24 19.19
N ALA A 466 14.23 -12.10 18.49
CA ALA A 466 15.17 -11.63 17.49
C ALA A 466 16.50 -11.20 18.14
N PRO A 467 17.65 -11.30 17.44
CA PRO A 467 18.95 -10.96 18.00
C PRO A 467 19.00 -9.57 18.64
N GLY A 468 19.50 -9.51 19.89
CA GLY A 468 19.53 -8.28 20.68
C GLY A 468 18.17 -7.85 21.26
N GLY A 469 17.14 -8.70 21.15
CA GLY A 469 15.77 -8.41 21.63
C GLY A 469 15.05 -7.38 20.76
N ARG A 470 15.48 -7.19 19.50
CA ARG A 470 14.87 -6.18 18.60
C ARG A 470 13.42 -6.51 18.29
N THR A 471 12.54 -5.52 18.18
CA THR A 471 11.11 -5.74 17.88
C THR A 471 10.80 -5.74 16.38
N TYR A 472 11.81 -5.84 15.52
CA TYR A 472 11.68 -5.88 14.07
C TYR A 472 12.70 -6.87 13.47
N ARG A 473 12.40 -7.44 12.31
CA ARG A 473 13.28 -8.37 11.60
C ARG A 473 13.12 -8.25 10.09
N LEU A 474 14.24 -8.36 9.37
CA LEU A 474 14.27 -8.39 7.92
C LEU A 474 14.28 -9.85 7.46
N MET A 475 13.34 -10.22 6.61
CA MET A 475 13.10 -11.60 6.20
C MET A 475 13.35 -11.78 4.71
N LYS A 476 13.82 -12.96 4.34
CA LYS A 476 14.02 -13.37 2.95
C LYS A 476 13.40 -14.73 2.72
N ALA A 477 12.39 -14.80 1.85
CA ALA A 477 11.84 -16.02 1.31
C ALA A 477 12.57 -16.40 0.01
N LYS A 478 13.01 -17.66 -0.09
CA LYS A 478 13.60 -18.25 -1.29
C LYS A 478 12.64 -19.29 -1.84
N LEU A 479 12.30 -19.15 -3.12
CA LEU A 479 11.46 -20.11 -3.84
C LEU A 479 12.36 -21.22 -4.39
N ALA A 480 12.52 -22.29 -3.62
CA ALA A 480 13.63 -23.24 -3.75
C ALA A 480 13.60 -24.09 -5.03
N SER A 481 12.43 -24.21 -5.66
CA SER A 481 12.16 -24.85 -6.94
C SER A 481 12.55 -24.00 -8.15
N ARG A 482 12.61 -22.67 -7.99
CA ARG A 482 12.75 -21.75 -9.12
C ARG A 482 14.18 -21.66 -9.63
N THR A 483 14.30 -21.54 -10.94
CA THR A 483 15.56 -21.23 -11.61
C THR A 483 15.66 -19.72 -11.83
N PRO A 484 16.81 -19.08 -11.55
CA PRO A 484 17.04 -17.67 -11.84
C PRO A 484 16.71 -17.31 -13.29
N LYS A 485 15.89 -16.28 -13.48
CA LYS A 485 15.52 -15.78 -14.81
C LYS A 485 16.50 -14.70 -15.25
N ASN A 486 16.97 -14.80 -16.49
CA ASN A 486 17.71 -13.73 -17.15
C ASN A 486 16.76 -13.01 -18.11
N LEU A 487 16.19 -11.91 -17.65
CA LEU A 487 15.21 -11.14 -18.40
C LEU A 487 15.90 -10.00 -19.16
N PRO A 488 15.39 -9.63 -20.36
CA PRO A 488 15.88 -8.45 -21.02
C PRO A 488 15.59 -7.20 -20.16
N PRO A 489 16.40 -6.14 -20.30
CA PRO A 489 16.08 -4.84 -19.72
C PRO A 489 14.64 -4.44 -20.03
N VAL A 490 14.00 -3.72 -19.10
CA VAL A 490 12.67 -3.19 -19.32
C VAL A 490 12.76 -2.06 -20.35
N GLU A 491 11.81 -2.03 -21.28
CA GLU A 491 11.71 -0.97 -22.26
C GLU A 491 11.33 0.35 -21.57
N GLU A 492 11.89 1.45 -22.04
CA GLU A 492 11.54 2.77 -21.52
C GLU A 492 10.05 3.04 -21.77
N ALA A 493 9.32 3.39 -20.71
CA ALA A 493 7.90 3.72 -20.83
C ALA A 493 7.70 5.00 -21.65
N CYS A 494 6.50 5.17 -22.19
CA CYS A 494 6.14 6.44 -22.83
C CYS A 494 5.92 7.52 -21.77
N ASP A 495 6.46 8.72 -22.01
CA ASP A 495 6.19 9.93 -21.21
C ASP A 495 4.70 10.34 -21.21
N VAL A 496 3.87 9.75 -22.09
CA VAL A 496 2.44 10.06 -22.25
C VAL A 496 1.58 8.87 -21.82
N ILE A 497 0.61 9.15 -20.94
CA ILE A 497 -0.46 8.22 -20.56
C ILE A 497 -1.74 8.66 -21.30
N PRO A 498 -2.18 7.96 -22.38
CA PRO A 498 -3.20 8.48 -23.28
C PRO A 498 -4.59 8.74 -22.66
N TRP A 499 -4.93 7.99 -21.61
CA TRP A 499 -6.19 8.13 -20.86
C TRP A 499 -6.05 9.00 -19.60
N GLY A 500 -4.82 9.34 -19.21
CA GLY A 500 -4.54 10.14 -18.02
C GLY A 500 -4.77 11.63 -18.28
N ASP A 501 -4.88 12.40 -17.20
CA ASP A 501 -5.08 13.84 -17.24
C ASP A 501 -3.72 14.56 -17.11
N PRO A 502 -3.20 15.22 -18.18
CA PRO A 502 -1.92 15.90 -18.13
C PRO A 502 -1.90 16.99 -17.05
N TYR A 503 -0.90 16.95 -16.19
CA TYR A 503 -0.80 17.91 -15.09
C TYR A 503 -0.25 19.24 -15.58
N VAL A 504 -0.90 20.33 -15.15
CA VAL A 504 -0.44 21.70 -15.38
C VAL A 504 -0.17 22.37 -14.03
N PRO A 505 1.06 22.83 -13.74
CA PRO A 505 1.36 23.54 -12.52
C PRO A 505 0.45 24.74 -12.26
N GLY A 506 0.01 24.91 -11.02
CA GLY A 506 -0.95 25.95 -10.60
C GLY A 506 -2.40 25.68 -10.98
N SER A 507 -2.71 24.58 -11.69
CA SER A 507 -4.09 24.20 -11.97
C SER A 507 -4.80 23.69 -10.71
N LEU A 508 -6.10 23.98 -10.62
CA LEU A 508 -6.94 23.39 -9.59
C LEU A 508 -7.26 21.94 -9.95
N GLN A 509 -7.08 21.06 -8.96
CA GLN A 509 -7.42 19.68 -9.12
C GLN A 509 -8.94 19.50 -9.25
N ARG A 510 -9.40 18.97 -10.38
CA ARG A 510 -10.79 18.54 -10.56
C ARG A 510 -10.96 17.14 -10.01
N GLY A 511 -11.82 16.96 -9.01
CA GLY A 511 -12.24 15.63 -8.57
C GLY A 511 -13.10 14.95 -9.63
N PRO A 512 -13.23 13.62 -9.58
CA PRO A 512 -14.22 12.92 -10.41
C PRO A 512 -15.63 13.39 -10.08
N ASP A 513 -16.52 13.35 -11.08
CA ASP A 513 -17.94 13.59 -10.86
C ASP A 513 -18.50 12.52 -9.91
N LYS A 514 -19.26 12.95 -8.90
CA LYS A 514 -19.94 12.05 -7.98
C LYS A 514 -21.44 12.06 -8.27
N PRO A 515 -22.17 10.97 -7.97
CA PRO A 515 -23.62 11.02 -8.01
C PRO A 515 -24.13 12.16 -7.13
N GLY A 516 -25.14 12.89 -7.61
CA GLY A 516 -25.78 13.95 -6.83
C GLY A 516 -26.62 13.36 -5.70
N THR A 517 -27.00 14.20 -4.74
CA THR A 517 -28.00 13.84 -3.72
C THR A 517 -29.33 13.48 -4.38
N GLY A 518 -30.03 12.48 -3.85
CA GLY A 518 -31.30 12.02 -4.38
C GLY A 518 -31.63 10.59 -3.98
N ASP A 519 -32.81 10.16 -4.38
CA ASP A 519 -33.26 8.78 -4.24
C ASP A 519 -33.15 8.06 -5.58
N TYR A 520 -32.52 6.89 -5.55
CA TYR A 520 -32.19 6.10 -6.73
C TYR A 520 -32.56 4.63 -6.52
N THR A 521 -32.66 3.90 -7.62
CA THR A 521 -32.74 2.44 -7.64
C THR A 521 -31.48 1.87 -8.26
N LEU A 522 -30.80 0.96 -7.56
CA LEU A 522 -29.76 0.11 -8.12
C LEU A 522 -30.36 -1.26 -8.41
N LYS A 523 -30.36 -1.71 -9.66
CA LYS A 523 -30.83 -3.07 -10.01
C LYS A 523 -29.68 -4.06 -9.85
N GLY A 524 -29.97 -5.25 -9.33
CA GLY A 524 -29.00 -6.35 -9.39
C GLY A 524 -28.87 -6.83 -10.84
N GLU A 525 -27.69 -7.30 -11.23
CA GLU A 525 -27.43 -7.81 -12.58
C GLU A 525 -28.30 -9.03 -12.93
N VAL A 526 -28.68 -9.82 -11.92
CA VAL A 526 -29.50 -11.03 -12.11
C VAL A 526 -30.89 -10.88 -11.49
N ALA A 527 -31.00 -10.38 -10.26
CA ALA A 527 -32.26 -10.31 -9.55
C ALA A 527 -32.34 -9.17 -8.53
N GLY A 528 -33.58 -8.77 -8.23
CA GLY A 528 -33.88 -7.79 -7.20
C GLY A 528 -33.33 -6.39 -7.49
N TYR A 529 -33.36 -5.55 -6.46
CA TYR A 529 -32.89 -4.18 -6.52
C TYR A 529 -32.63 -3.63 -5.12
N ALA A 530 -31.97 -2.48 -5.04
CA ALA A 530 -31.77 -1.70 -3.84
C ALA A 530 -32.31 -0.28 -4.03
N ASN A 531 -33.07 0.21 -3.04
CA ASN A 531 -33.41 1.62 -2.95
C ASN A 531 -32.27 2.34 -2.25
N VAL A 532 -31.71 3.38 -2.89
CA VAL A 532 -30.53 4.11 -2.42
C VAL A 532 -30.91 5.57 -2.20
N SER A 533 -30.64 6.11 -1.02
CA SER A 533 -30.80 7.54 -0.72
C SER A 533 -29.45 8.15 -0.42
N LEU A 534 -29.06 9.14 -1.22
CA LEU A 534 -27.82 9.90 -1.09
C LEU A 534 -28.16 11.29 -0.57
N VAL A 535 -27.71 11.62 0.65
CA VAL A 535 -28.13 12.82 1.37
C VAL A 535 -26.93 13.66 1.77
N ASN A 536 -27.07 14.98 1.67
CA ASN A 536 -26.14 15.97 2.23
C ASN A 536 -26.69 16.52 3.55
N GLN A 537 -25.82 17.04 4.42
CA GLN A 537 -26.30 17.71 5.63
C GLN A 537 -27.08 18.99 5.32
N GLU A 538 -28.15 19.22 6.10
CA GLU A 538 -29.02 20.38 5.97
C GLU A 538 -28.22 21.69 6.23
N GLY A 539 -28.29 22.64 5.29
CA GLY A 539 -27.53 23.89 5.33
C GLY A 539 -26.14 23.83 4.66
N ASN A 540 -25.71 22.66 4.17
CA ASN A 540 -24.50 22.51 3.36
C ASN A 540 -24.82 22.78 1.88
N THR A 541 -24.27 23.85 1.31
CA THR A 541 -24.40 24.17 -0.13
C THR A 541 -23.45 23.37 -1.01
N SER A 542 -22.61 22.50 -0.44
CA SER A 542 -21.73 21.63 -1.21
C SER A 542 -22.49 20.43 -1.78
N THR A 543 -21.99 19.92 -2.89
CA THR A 543 -22.45 18.70 -3.55
C THR A 543 -21.96 17.42 -2.85
N SER A 544 -21.44 17.51 -1.61
CA SER A 544 -20.90 16.34 -0.92
C SER A 544 -21.99 15.48 -0.29
N ILE A 545 -21.94 14.19 -0.55
CA ILE A 545 -22.74 13.18 0.15
C ILE A 545 -22.14 12.98 1.54
N ASP A 546 -23.00 13.04 2.55
CA ASP A 546 -22.64 12.84 3.96
C ASP A 546 -23.32 11.59 4.54
N THR A 547 -24.48 11.20 3.98
CA THR A 547 -25.23 10.01 4.37
C THR A 547 -25.60 9.17 3.15
N VAL A 548 -25.44 7.85 3.28
CA VAL A 548 -25.91 6.83 2.34
C VAL A 548 -26.83 5.88 3.07
N ALA A 549 -28.09 5.80 2.65
CA ALA A 549 -29.05 4.81 3.13
C ALA A 549 -29.45 3.86 2.00
N VAL A 550 -29.48 2.57 2.29
CA VAL A 550 -29.78 1.53 1.30
C VAL A 550 -30.78 0.53 1.86
N ILE A 551 -31.78 0.15 1.08
CA ILE A 551 -32.70 -0.95 1.39
C ILE A 551 -32.66 -1.96 0.25
N TYR A 552 -32.22 -3.18 0.55
CA TYR A 552 -32.06 -4.26 -0.41
C TYR A 552 -33.32 -5.14 -0.45
N HIS A 553 -33.80 -5.42 -1.67
CA HIS A 553 -34.96 -6.26 -1.96
C HIS A 553 -34.52 -7.41 -2.85
N ASN A 554 -34.13 -8.52 -2.23
CA ASN A 554 -33.64 -9.72 -2.91
C ASN A 554 -32.57 -9.42 -3.97
N TYR A 555 -31.68 -8.48 -3.66
CA TYR A 555 -30.64 -8.00 -4.57
C TYR A 555 -29.61 -9.10 -4.85
N SER A 556 -29.28 -9.33 -6.11
CA SER A 556 -28.27 -10.30 -6.52
C SER A 556 -27.65 -9.94 -7.87
N ASP A 557 -26.32 -9.90 -7.91
CA ASP A 557 -25.54 -9.74 -9.14
C ASP A 557 -25.09 -11.09 -9.73
N ASP A 558 -25.01 -12.15 -8.93
CA ASP A 558 -24.51 -13.46 -9.34
C ASP A 558 -25.60 -14.52 -9.52
N GLY A 559 -26.81 -14.29 -9.00
CA GLY A 559 -27.90 -15.26 -8.95
C GLY A 559 -27.70 -16.41 -7.95
N ILE A 560 -26.61 -16.40 -7.19
CA ILE A 560 -26.24 -17.43 -6.21
C ILE A 560 -26.57 -16.95 -4.80
N THR A 561 -26.25 -15.69 -4.51
CA THR A 561 -26.52 -15.09 -3.20
C THR A 561 -27.48 -13.92 -3.32
N PHE A 562 -28.35 -13.75 -2.33
CA PHE A 562 -29.44 -12.77 -2.34
C PHE A 562 -29.43 -11.95 -1.06
N ILE A 563 -29.33 -10.64 -1.19
CA ILE A 563 -29.22 -9.69 -0.09
C ILE A 563 -30.57 -9.05 0.18
N ASN A 564 -30.98 -9.06 1.45
CA ASN A 564 -32.16 -8.39 1.96
C ASN A 564 -31.80 -7.59 3.22
N GLY A 565 -32.56 -6.53 3.50
CA GLY A 565 -32.38 -5.70 4.69
C GLY A 565 -31.96 -4.28 4.34
N TRP A 566 -31.24 -3.61 5.24
CA TRP A 566 -30.88 -2.21 5.04
C TRP A 566 -29.57 -1.81 5.72
N GLU A 567 -28.98 -0.73 5.23
CA GLU A 567 -27.88 -0.01 5.85
C GLU A 567 -28.13 1.50 5.84
N ASN A 568 -27.62 2.22 6.84
CA ASN A 568 -27.58 3.67 6.87
C ASN A 568 -26.27 4.12 7.48
N VAL A 569 -25.44 4.79 6.67
CA VAL A 569 -24.10 5.21 7.05
C VAL A 569 -24.00 6.72 6.88
N THR A 570 -23.64 7.41 7.95
CA THR A 570 -23.37 8.85 7.96
C THR A 570 -21.93 9.10 8.36
N SER A 571 -21.23 9.94 7.62
CA SER A 571 -19.84 10.30 7.90
C SER A 571 -19.69 11.80 8.11
N ARG A 572 -18.92 12.16 9.13
CA ARG A 572 -18.64 13.55 9.52
C ARG A 572 -17.15 13.71 9.73
N SER A 573 -16.53 14.62 8.97
CA SER A 573 -15.14 15.02 9.20
C SER A 573 -15.09 15.97 10.39
N LEU A 574 -14.41 15.55 11.47
CA LEU A 574 -14.17 16.37 12.65
C LEU A 574 -12.88 17.20 12.50
N SER A 575 -11.93 16.67 11.73
CA SER A 575 -10.72 17.35 11.27
C SER A 575 -10.30 16.76 9.91
N PRO A 576 -9.26 17.30 9.23
CA PRO A 576 -8.79 16.71 7.98
C PRO A 576 -8.40 15.22 8.05
N THR A 577 -8.03 14.72 9.24
CA THR A 577 -7.60 13.33 9.47
C THR A 577 -8.59 12.54 10.32
N ILE A 578 -9.45 13.20 11.11
CA ILE A 578 -10.39 12.56 12.03
C ILE A 578 -11.78 12.51 11.41
N ASN A 579 -12.33 11.30 11.33
CA ASN A 579 -13.68 11.05 10.85
C ASN A 579 -14.50 10.35 11.92
N HIS A 580 -15.76 10.78 12.04
CA HIS A 580 -16.78 10.11 12.84
C HIS A 580 -17.80 9.48 11.89
N VAL A 581 -18.05 8.19 12.05
CA VAL A 581 -19.02 7.43 11.25
C VAL A 581 -20.09 6.83 12.16
N ASP A 582 -21.34 7.12 11.84
CA ASP A 582 -22.51 6.46 12.41
C ASP A 582 -23.03 5.44 11.39
N TRP A 583 -22.99 4.17 11.75
CA TRP A 583 -23.40 3.06 10.91
C TRP A 583 -24.55 2.31 11.57
N TYR A 584 -25.61 2.08 10.83
CA TYR A 584 -26.70 1.17 11.17
C TYR A 584 -26.83 0.11 10.08
N SER A 585 -26.93 -1.17 10.46
CA SER A 585 -27.00 -2.28 9.51
C SER A 585 -27.89 -3.39 10.06
N ASP A 586 -28.79 -3.93 9.22
CA ASP A 586 -29.51 -5.18 9.47
C ASP A 586 -29.65 -5.91 8.13
N LEU A 587 -28.53 -6.46 7.67
CA LEU A 587 -28.46 -7.22 6.43
C LEU A 587 -28.53 -8.72 6.68
N VAL A 588 -29.19 -9.41 5.76
CA VAL A 588 -29.27 -10.86 5.67
C VAL A 588 -28.99 -11.28 4.23
N GLN A 589 -28.06 -12.20 4.03
CA GLN A 589 -27.77 -12.83 2.75
C GLN A 589 -28.07 -14.31 2.85
N THR A 590 -28.77 -14.81 1.84
CA THR A 590 -29.08 -16.23 1.67
C THR A 590 -28.48 -16.74 0.37
N GLY A 591 -28.06 -17.99 0.33
CA GLY A 591 -27.60 -18.66 -0.90
C GLY A 591 -27.98 -20.14 -0.94
N GLU A 592 -27.37 -20.87 -1.88
CA GLU A 592 -27.50 -22.33 -1.96
C GLU A 592 -26.96 -23.04 -0.70
N ASP A 593 -27.31 -24.31 -0.52
CA ASP A 593 -26.82 -25.17 0.58
C ASP A 593 -26.97 -24.59 2.00
N GLU A 594 -28.10 -23.90 2.24
CA GLU A 594 -28.40 -23.24 3.53
C GLU A 594 -27.39 -22.13 3.91
N TYR A 595 -26.64 -21.60 2.94
CA TYR A 595 -25.73 -20.47 3.17
C TYR A 595 -26.50 -19.27 3.74
N LEU A 596 -26.04 -18.80 4.90
CA LEU A 596 -26.60 -17.66 5.60
C LEU A 596 -25.47 -16.77 6.11
N ALA A 597 -25.51 -15.50 5.71
CA ALA A 597 -24.67 -14.46 6.29
C ALA A 597 -25.53 -13.30 6.81
N THR A 598 -25.07 -12.64 7.87
CA THR A 598 -25.69 -11.41 8.37
C THR A 598 -24.63 -10.37 8.68
N LYS A 599 -24.95 -9.09 8.51
CA LYS A 599 -24.14 -7.95 8.95
C LYS A 599 -25.07 -7.01 9.71
N LYS A 600 -24.84 -6.88 11.02
CA LYS A 600 -25.78 -6.24 11.93
C LYS A 600 -25.07 -5.32 12.91
N THR A 601 -25.73 -4.22 13.23
CA THR A 601 -25.32 -3.33 14.32
C THR A 601 -26.09 -3.59 15.61
N SER A 602 -25.59 -3.13 16.74
CA SER A 602 -26.39 -3.02 17.97
C SER A 602 -27.59 -2.06 17.77
N PRO A 603 -28.62 -2.12 18.64
CA PRO A 603 -29.82 -1.29 18.47
C PRO A 603 -29.57 0.23 18.46
N ASP A 604 -28.53 0.69 19.14
CA ASP A 604 -28.09 2.09 19.16
C ASP A 604 -27.24 2.48 17.93
N GLY A 605 -26.74 1.50 17.17
CA GLY A 605 -25.86 1.67 16.02
C GLY A 605 -24.39 1.38 16.34
N PHE A 606 -23.54 1.47 15.33
CA PHE A 606 -22.08 1.43 15.45
C PHE A 606 -21.51 2.82 15.18
N HIS A 607 -20.86 3.41 16.18
CA HIS A 607 -20.37 4.78 16.13
C HIS A 607 -18.84 4.78 16.25
N LEU A 608 -18.13 4.98 15.15
CA LEU A 608 -16.67 4.92 15.09
C LEU A 608 -16.06 6.31 14.90
N GLU A 609 -15.19 6.71 15.81
CA GLU A 609 -14.29 7.85 15.63
C GLU A 609 -12.87 7.34 15.39
N LEU A 610 -12.23 7.80 14.33
CA LEU A 610 -10.89 7.37 13.97
C LEU A 610 -10.09 8.48 13.27
N ASP A 611 -8.82 8.60 13.64
CA ASP A 611 -7.81 9.38 12.91
C ASP A 611 -7.07 8.49 11.90
N VAL A 612 -7.17 8.79 10.60
CA VAL A 612 -6.63 7.97 9.50
C VAL A 612 -5.10 7.93 9.44
N LEU A 613 -4.41 8.81 10.17
CA LEU A 613 -2.96 8.80 10.29
C LEU A 613 -2.49 8.05 11.55
N ARG A 614 -3.28 8.05 12.62
CA ARG A 614 -2.95 7.32 13.86
C ARG A 614 -3.48 5.90 13.91
N ASN A 615 -4.60 5.63 13.26
CA ASN A 615 -5.26 4.33 13.21
C ASN A 615 -5.50 3.70 14.60
N LEU A 616 -6.14 4.47 15.48
CA LEU A 616 -6.63 3.96 16.76
C LEU A 616 -8.16 3.82 16.69
N PHE A 617 -8.63 2.59 16.84
CA PHE A 617 -10.03 2.21 16.82
C PHE A 617 -10.72 2.62 18.12
N ASN A 618 -11.75 3.46 18.02
CA ASN A 618 -12.63 3.78 19.12
C ASN A 618 -14.09 3.83 18.66
N ALA A 619 -14.89 2.90 19.16
CA ALA A 619 -16.29 2.81 18.84
C ALA A 619 -17.21 2.70 20.06
N ASN A 620 -18.45 3.16 19.88
CA ASN A 620 -19.58 2.82 20.76
C ASN A 620 -20.61 1.99 19.97
N GLY A 621 -21.28 1.07 20.65
CA GLY A 621 -22.10 0.05 20.02
C GLY A 621 -21.27 -1.00 19.25
N THR A 622 -21.95 -1.85 18.48
CA THR A 622 -21.30 -2.98 17.77
C THR A 622 -21.67 -3.04 16.31
N LEU A 623 -20.74 -3.50 15.46
CA LEU A 623 -20.95 -4.02 14.11
C LEU A 623 -20.40 -5.45 14.08
N THR A 624 -21.25 -6.39 13.70
CA THR A 624 -20.94 -7.83 13.71
C THR A 624 -21.35 -8.43 12.39
N THR A 625 -20.45 -9.22 11.80
CA THR A 625 -20.77 -10.07 10.65
C THR A 625 -20.80 -11.52 11.09
N THR A 626 -21.81 -12.28 10.69
CA THR A 626 -21.89 -13.73 10.89
C THR A 626 -21.95 -14.43 9.55
N ILE A 627 -21.13 -15.44 9.31
CA ILE A 627 -21.12 -16.24 8.07
C ILE A 627 -21.23 -17.71 8.46
N SER A 628 -22.30 -18.38 8.04
CA SER A 628 -22.53 -19.81 8.32
C SER A 628 -22.34 -20.19 9.80
N GLY A 629 -22.73 -19.29 10.71
CA GLY A 629 -22.60 -19.45 12.16
C GLY A 629 -21.29 -18.98 12.79
N GLU A 630 -20.26 -18.67 11.99
CA GLU A 630 -19.02 -18.05 12.48
C GLU A 630 -19.24 -16.54 12.68
N VAL A 631 -18.86 -16.02 13.85
CA VAL A 631 -19.09 -14.63 14.25
C VAL A 631 -17.79 -13.84 14.20
N TYR A 632 -17.81 -12.72 13.47
CA TYR A 632 -16.72 -11.75 13.38
C TYR A 632 -17.13 -10.44 14.06
N GLU A 633 -16.41 -10.10 15.11
CA GLU A 633 -16.63 -8.90 15.91
C GLU A 633 -15.59 -7.82 15.60
N GLN A 634 -15.98 -6.57 15.79
CA GLN A 634 -15.07 -5.43 15.65
C GLN A 634 -13.90 -5.48 16.66
N PRO A 635 -12.80 -4.78 16.39
CA PRO A 635 -11.72 -4.61 17.36
C PRO A 635 -12.16 -3.98 18.68
N LEU A 636 -11.40 -4.21 19.74
CA LEU A 636 -11.61 -3.54 21.02
C LEU A 636 -11.14 -2.08 20.95
N ASN A 637 -11.71 -1.21 21.78
CA ASN A 637 -11.32 0.20 21.79
C ASN A 637 -9.86 0.41 22.21
N ASN A 638 -9.23 1.44 21.66
CA ASN A 638 -7.81 1.76 21.76
C ASN A 638 -6.89 0.74 21.07
N THR A 639 -7.42 -0.07 20.15
CA THR A 639 -6.65 -0.98 19.28
C THR A 639 -6.58 -0.53 17.84
#